data_AF-A0A1I9GEI7-F1
#
_entry.id   AF-A0A1I9GEI7-F1
#
_cell.length_a   1.000
_cell.length_b   1.000
_cell.length_c   1.000
_cell.angle_alpha   90.00
_cell.angle_beta   90.00
_cell.angle_gamma   90.00
#
_symmetry.space_group_name_H-M   'P 1'
#
loop_
_entity.id
_entity.type
_entity.pdbx_description
1 polymer ?
#
loop_
_entity_poly.entity_id
_entity_poly.type
_entity_poly.pdbx_seq_one_letter_code
_entity_poly.pdbx_strand_id
1 'polypeptide(L)'
;MIASCSTADESPDDGASTSDGRPTVNAMLVKRNAELSEENIKLQKMITKLQSENHSLSSKVSAQEDKLTIIDTRKQEMDNSLEEMKYELEKAMRRECKLDFRLAEYVKKTRDLEMNLMKASVVNGPNNTNNTKADSPPTASVNKSKLEELEQNLEIQTDLAASRLQELQEMLDKNKNLTKQVENLKMNLKNIPTEVIRTSIEYTTLQSQFSSLFTEANQMRQQIETAKSQLAALRSAHSKQIEVMESEECQAREQMQDTMNRHEEELYQVRREYEMLRLEFEQNLSANEQSGPLNKEIRLMLASAKAENQQLKQEANRFKRKWKEAVSSLAKCNKELESERRYRERCLLIEIEDDNDALASPDQDRNIAEPSESLLHDGESCEYNSEIDGDTDIGTHPNRVIQKLKKKVADLQLKIDALNALTAEQRERAELLVRERRLKLENDKLQLHIKKLAGADHREKMKYYSDEAQRKIRLETADRLRKEAHSARQEEEGLMNDVETTGQAFEEMQEQNTRLLQQLREKDDANLKLMAERIRANQYQKKMSEERERTEERISSLQNQIEAQQLMISKLEETEKLLRQKNSHLEHQLRLIEQANDMHKRKAIECSQTSADYKAQLEKCNSQLNDAQQAVTTKTSQQEVDSFKIKRLEEEKSILRKKLERTKKMEKMENWDEVLNEEIRELKDILTCPSCKVRRKDAVLTKCFHVFCMECMKTRYETRRRKCPKCNAAFGANDYRRMYFT
;
A
#
# COMPACT_ATOMS: atom_id res chain seq x y z
N MET A 1 11.75 -33.21 7.46
CA MET A 1 12.60 -34.13 8.23
C MET A 1 14.00 -33.52 8.38
N ILE A 2 14.29 -32.84 9.48
CA ILE A 2 15.63 -32.77 10.09
C ILE A 2 15.35 -32.84 11.60
N ALA A 3 16.17 -33.57 12.36
CA ALA A 3 16.02 -33.72 13.80
C ALA A 3 17.30 -33.27 14.51
N SER A 4 17.14 -32.40 15.50
CA SER A 4 18.17 -31.98 16.45
C SER A 4 17.47 -31.91 17.81
N CYS A 5 17.39 -33.02 18.55
CA CYS A 5 18.46 -33.59 19.40
C CYS A 5 18.58 -32.81 20.72
N SER A 6 18.19 -33.46 21.81
CA SER A 6 18.17 -32.90 23.15
C SER A 6 19.53 -33.10 23.84
N THR A 7 20.04 -32.04 24.45
CA THR A 7 21.10 -32.09 25.47
C THR A 7 20.47 -31.66 26.79
N ALA A 8 20.24 -32.59 27.71
CA ALA A 8 21.23 -33.13 28.64
C ALA A 8 21.45 -32.17 29.80
N ASP A 9 20.95 -32.58 30.96
CA ASP A 9 20.81 -31.79 32.19
C ASP A 9 22.01 -32.12 33.09
N GLU A 10 22.97 -31.21 33.23
CA GLU A 10 24.12 -31.35 34.12
C GLU A 10 24.26 -30.07 34.97
N SER A 11 23.96 -30.21 36.26
CA SER A 11 24.22 -29.20 37.28
C SER A 11 25.64 -29.32 37.83
N PRO A 12 26.29 -28.19 38.10
CA PRO A 12 27.30 -28.10 39.15
C PRO A 12 26.86 -27.16 40.28
N ASP A 13 27.27 -27.57 41.47
CA ASP A 13 26.97 -27.11 42.83
C ASP A 13 27.17 -25.61 43.13
N ASP A 14 26.66 -25.18 44.29
CA ASP A 14 26.67 -23.80 44.79
C ASP A 14 28.05 -23.33 45.30
N GLY A 15 28.27 -22.00 45.33
CA GLY A 15 29.17 -21.38 46.32
C GLY A 15 30.33 -20.50 45.83
N ALA A 16 30.05 -19.24 45.48
CA ALA A 16 30.96 -18.11 45.75
C ALA A 16 30.22 -16.76 45.69
N SER A 17 30.29 -15.95 46.74
CA SER A 17 29.68 -14.62 46.79
C SER A 17 30.63 -13.51 46.33
N THR A 18 30.49 -13.03 45.10
CA THR A 18 31.01 -11.72 44.66
C THR A 18 30.03 -11.03 43.73
N SER A 19 29.75 -9.75 43.99
CA SER A 19 28.91 -8.91 43.15
C SER A 19 29.66 -8.36 41.93
N ASP A 20 29.25 -8.74 40.71
CA ASP A 20 29.42 -7.88 39.54
C ASP A 20 28.26 -8.08 38.54
N GLY A 21 27.68 -6.97 38.07
CA GLY A 21 26.43 -6.94 37.30
C GLY A 21 26.61 -7.13 35.79
N ARG A 22 27.47 -8.06 35.37
CA ARG A 22 27.85 -8.25 33.96
C ARG A 22 27.40 -9.61 33.41
N PRO A 23 26.56 -9.66 32.36
CA PRO A 23 26.20 -10.93 31.72
C PRO A 23 27.44 -11.63 31.15
N THR A 24 27.62 -12.90 31.51
CA THR A 24 28.71 -13.75 31.01
C THR A 24 28.64 -13.85 29.48
N VAL A 25 29.79 -13.93 28.80
CA VAL A 25 29.85 -13.95 27.32
C VAL A 25 28.98 -15.05 26.70
N ASN A 26 28.89 -16.23 27.34
CA ASN A 26 27.98 -17.30 26.91
C ASN A 26 26.51 -16.88 26.91
N ALA A 27 26.04 -16.11 27.90
CA ALA A 27 24.66 -15.63 27.95
C ALA A 27 24.35 -14.65 26.81
N MET A 28 25.32 -13.78 26.46
CA MET A 28 25.20 -12.91 25.28
C MET A 28 25.19 -13.70 23.97
N LEU A 29 26.04 -14.73 23.83
CA LEU A 29 26.08 -15.60 22.64
C LEU A 29 24.79 -16.42 22.50
N VAL A 30 24.27 -17.00 23.58
CA VAL A 30 22.97 -17.72 23.58
C VAL A 30 21.84 -16.77 23.18
N LYS A 31 21.79 -15.56 23.74
CA LYS A 31 20.78 -14.56 23.34
C LYS A 31 20.90 -14.20 21.86
N ARG A 32 22.10 -13.90 21.36
CA ARG A 32 22.29 -13.54 19.94
C ARG A 32 21.97 -14.69 18.99
N ASN A 33 22.25 -15.93 19.37
CA ASN A 33 21.84 -17.12 18.61
C ASN A 33 20.31 -17.32 18.61
N ALA A 34 19.62 -17.02 19.71
CA ALA A 34 18.16 -17.05 19.76
C ALA A 34 17.55 -15.97 18.83
N GLU A 35 18.07 -14.74 18.88
CA GLU A 35 17.68 -13.65 17.97
C GLU A 35 17.90 -14.04 16.49
N LEU A 36 19.09 -14.56 16.14
CA LEU A 36 19.42 -15.02 14.79
C LEU A 36 18.58 -16.23 14.32
N SER A 37 18.12 -17.08 15.25
CA SER A 37 17.22 -18.19 14.96
C SER A 37 15.80 -17.68 14.66
N GLU A 38 15.29 -16.75 15.45
CA GLU A 38 13.99 -16.10 15.22
C GLU A 38 13.99 -15.30 13.90
N GLU A 39 15.10 -14.61 13.61
CA GLU A 39 15.35 -13.89 12.35
C GLU A 39 15.36 -14.87 11.16
N ASN A 40 16.04 -16.02 11.26
CA ASN A 40 15.98 -17.09 10.25
C ASN A 40 14.55 -17.61 10.04
N ILE A 41 13.78 -17.82 11.11
CA ILE A 41 12.38 -18.29 11.02
C ILE A 41 11.49 -17.24 10.34
N LYS A 42 11.71 -15.94 10.60
CA LYS A 42 11.02 -14.83 9.90
C LYS A 42 11.37 -14.81 8.41
N LEU A 43 12.67 -14.92 8.07
CA LEU A 43 13.14 -14.97 6.67
C LEU A 43 12.60 -16.19 5.92
N GLN A 44 12.63 -17.39 6.53
CA GLN A 44 12.06 -18.60 5.92
C GLN A 44 10.56 -18.46 5.66
N LYS A 45 9.78 -17.92 6.61
CA LYS A 45 8.35 -17.63 6.40
C LYS A 45 8.13 -16.65 5.25
N MET A 46 8.96 -15.60 5.13
CA MET A 46 8.85 -14.63 4.05
C MET A 46 9.22 -15.23 2.69
N ILE A 47 10.27 -16.06 2.62
CA ILE A 47 10.64 -16.81 1.41
C ILE A 47 9.50 -17.75 0.99
N THR A 48 8.90 -18.51 1.91
CA THR A 48 7.76 -19.40 1.60
C THR A 48 6.55 -18.62 1.09
N LYS A 49 6.25 -17.46 1.70
CA LYS A 49 5.18 -16.56 1.23
C LYS A 49 5.46 -16.10 -0.21
N LEU A 50 6.63 -15.52 -0.47
CA LEU A 50 7.03 -15.02 -1.79
C LEU A 50 7.05 -16.13 -2.85
N GLN A 51 7.45 -17.35 -2.50
CA GLN A 51 7.38 -18.51 -3.40
C GLN A 51 5.93 -18.87 -3.76
N SER A 52 5.01 -18.85 -2.79
CA SER A 52 3.58 -19.11 -3.02
C SER A 52 2.91 -18.02 -3.87
N GLU A 53 3.28 -16.76 -3.65
CA GLU A 53 2.79 -15.61 -4.41
C GLU A 53 3.32 -15.62 -5.85
N ASN A 54 4.61 -15.91 -6.03
CA ASN A 54 5.22 -16.07 -7.36
C ASN A 54 4.61 -17.25 -8.13
N HIS A 55 4.38 -18.40 -7.48
CA HIS A 55 3.66 -19.52 -8.12
C HIS A 55 2.23 -19.13 -8.51
N SER A 56 1.49 -18.42 -7.64
CA SER A 56 0.16 -17.90 -7.94
C SER A 56 0.16 -16.92 -9.13
N LEU A 57 1.15 -16.04 -9.21
CA LEU A 57 1.31 -15.09 -10.32
C LEU A 57 1.70 -15.79 -11.62
N SER A 58 2.64 -16.72 -11.59
CA SER A 58 3.02 -17.54 -12.75
C SER A 58 1.83 -18.33 -13.31
N SER A 59 1.01 -18.97 -12.46
CA SER A 59 -0.22 -19.64 -12.89
C SER A 59 -1.24 -18.65 -13.49
N LYS A 60 -1.33 -17.43 -12.97
CA LYS A 60 -2.21 -16.38 -13.54
C LYS A 60 -1.70 -15.87 -14.89
N VAL A 61 -0.38 -15.78 -15.10
CA VAL A 61 0.22 -15.36 -16.38
C VAL A 61 -0.07 -16.40 -17.47
N SER A 62 0.25 -17.68 -17.21
CA SER A 62 -0.06 -18.78 -18.15
C SER A 62 -1.56 -18.83 -18.48
N ALA A 63 -2.44 -18.70 -17.49
CA ALA A 63 -3.90 -18.67 -17.71
C ALA A 63 -4.42 -17.38 -18.40
N GLN A 64 -3.56 -16.41 -18.74
CA GLN A 64 -3.88 -15.28 -19.64
C GLN A 64 -3.21 -15.47 -21.02
N GLU A 65 -2.02 -16.07 -21.09
CA GLU A 65 -1.35 -16.47 -22.34
C GLU A 65 -2.21 -17.50 -23.12
N ASP A 66 -2.82 -18.47 -22.43
CA ASP A 66 -3.80 -19.39 -23.02
C ASP A 66 -4.99 -18.64 -23.64
N LYS A 67 -5.51 -17.62 -22.94
CA LYS A 67 -6.66 -16.83 -23.41
C LYS A 67 -6.32 -15.93 -24.58
N LEU A 68 -5.13 -15.31 -24.57
CA LEU A 68 -4.62 -14.56 -25.72
C LEU A 68 -4.51 -15.48 -26.94
N THR A 69 -3.93 -16.67 -26.75
CA THR A 69 -3.82 -17.70 -27.81
C THR A 69 -5.19 -18.08 -28.38
N ILE A 70 -6.21 -18.32 -27.54
CA ILE A 70 -7.59 -18.62 -27.96
C ILE A 70 -8.27 -17.43 -28.68
N ILE A 71 -7.94 -16.19 -28.30
CA ILE A 71 -8.47 -15.00 -28.95
C ILE A 71 -7.81 -14.80 -30.32
N ASP A 72 -6.50 -15.00 -30.44
CA ASP A 72 -5.78 -14.87 -31.72
C ASP A 72 -6.12 -15.99 -32.71
N THR A 73 -6.31 -17.24 -32.27
CA THR A 73 -6.82 -18.29 -33.18
C THR A 73 -8.22 -17.95 -33.68
N ARG A 74 -9.12 -17.51 -32.80
CA ARG A 74 -10.48 -17.09 -33.19
C ARG A 74 -10.48 -15.86 -34.09
N LYS A 75 -9.54 -14.94 -33.91
CA LYS A 75 -9.33 -13.80 -34.82
C LYS A 75 -8.91 -14.32 -36.20
N GLN A 76 -7.93 -15.23 -36.27
CA GLN A 76 -7.47 -15.83 -37.53
C GLN A 76 -8.61 -16.57 -38.26
N GLU A 77 -9.48 -17.28 -37.53
CA GLU A 77 -10.69 -17.91 -38.10
C GLU A 77 -11.67 -16.88 -38.70
N MET A 78 -11.89 -15.74 -38.02
CA MET A 78 -12.75 -14.66 -38.53
C MET A 78 -12.13 -13.93 -39.72
N ASP A 79 -10.81 -13.67 -39.70
CA ASP A 79 -10.08 -13.05 -40.81
C ASP A 79 -10.15 -13.95 -42.06
N ASN A 80 -9.91 -15.26 -41.93
CA ASN A 80 -10.08 -16.24 -43.01
C ASN A 80 -11.53 -16.26 -43.54
N SER A 81 -12.53 -16.25 -42.66
CA SER A 81 -13.96 -16.23 -43.02
C SER A 81 -14.33 -14.95 -43.79
N LEU A 82 -13.74 -13.81 -43.43
CA LEU A 82 -13.91 -12.54 -44.13
C LEU A 82 -13.26 -12.56 -45.51
N GLU A 83 -12.15 -13.26 -45.71
CA GLU A 83 -11.55 -13.44 -47.04
C GLU A 83 -12.38 -14.35 -47.95
N GLU A 84 -12.90 -15.46 -47.43
CA GLU A 84 -13.80 -16.35 -48.18
C GLU A 84 -15.11 -15.62 -48.60
N MET A 85 -15.71 -14.85 -47.68
CA MET A 85 -16.91 -14.07 -47.98
C MET A 85 -16.65 -12.92 -48.96
N LYS A 86 -15.47 -12.26 -48.92
CA LYS A 86 -15.06 -11.28 -49.94
C LYS A 86 -14.90 -11.96 -51.32
N TYR A 87 -14.32 -13.15 -51.37
CA TYR A 87 -14.14 -13.91 -52.60
C TYR A 87 -15.48 -14.31 -53.23
N GLU A 88 -16.42 -14.87 -52.46
CA GLU A 88 -17.75 -15.20 -52.97
C GLU A 88 -18.54 -13.95 -53.39
N LEU A 89 -18.40 -12.82 -52.68
CA LEU A 89 -18.99 -11.53 -53.09
C LEU A 89 -18.42 -11.06 -54.43
N GLU A 90 -17.10 -11.03 -54.62
CA GLU A 90 -16.50 -10.59 -55.88
C GLU A 90 -16.89 -11.53 -57.04
N LYS A 91 -16.94 -12.83 -56.78
CA LYS A 91 -17.43 -13.88 -57.69
C LYS A 91 -18.92 -13.72 -58.03
N ALA A 92 -19.74 -13.20 -57.11
CA ALA A 92 -21.14 -12.85 -57.36
C ALA A 92 -21.27 -11.58 -58.23
N MET A 93 -20.54 -10.51 -57.91
CA MET A 93 -20.49 -9.29 -58.74
C MET A 93 -20.02 -9.60 -60.18
N ARG A 94 -18.99 -10.43 -60.33
CA ARG A 94 -18.50 -10.94 -61.64
C ARG A 94 -19.52 -11.83 -62.37
N ARG A 95 -20.60 -12.29 -61.72
CA ARG A 95 -21.76 -12.95 -62.36
C ARG A 95 -22.82 -11.92 -62.76
N GLU A 96 -23.16 -10.96 -61.89
CA GLU A 96 -24.11 -9.88 -62.21
C GLU A 96 -23.67 -9.11 -63.45
N CYS A 97 -22.43 -8.62 -63.53
CA CYS A 97 -21.95 -7.89 -64.71
C CYS A 97 -22.03 -8.71 -66.02
N LYS A 98 -22.02 -10.04 -65.95
CA LYS A 98 -22.22 -10.94 -67.12
C LYS A 98 -23.69 -11.13 -67.46
N LEU A 99 -24.59 -11.02 -66.49
CA LEU A 99 -26.03 -11.00 -66.70
C LEU A 99 -26.47 -9.64 -67.27
N ASP A 100 -25.99 -8.53 -66.72
CA ASP A 100 -26.24 -7.17 -67.22
C ASP A 100 -25.82 -7.01 -68.68
N PHE A 101 -24.61 -7.48 -69.03
CA PHE A 101 -24.12 -7.46 -70.41
C PHE A 101 -25.06 -8.23 -71.36
N ARG A 102 -25.53 -9.41 -70.94
CA ARG A 102 -26.49 -10.21 -71.72
C ARG A 102 -27.86 -9.52 -71.80
N LEU A 103 -28.32 -8.90 -70.72
CA LEU A 103 -29.58 -8.17 -70.68
C LEU A 103 -29.54 -6.97 -71.65
N ALA A 104 -28.42 -6.24 -71.68
CA ALA A 104 -28.17 -5.16 -72.62
C ALA A 104 -28.15 -5.64 -74.08
N GLU A 105 -27.53 -6.80 -74.38
CA GLU A 105 -27.62 -7.42 -75.71
C GLU A 105 -29.06 -7.77 -76.09
N TYR A 106 -29.84 -8.37 -75.19
CA TYR A 106 -31.23 -8.73 -75.46
C TYR A 106 -32.09 -7.49 -75.70
N VAL A 107 -31.99 -6.46 -74.84
CA VAL A 107 -32.70 -5.18 -75.00
C VAL A 107 -32.33 -4.50 -76.33
N LYS A 108 -31.06 -4.58 -76.76
CA LYS A 108 -30.64 -4.09 -78.08
C LYS A 108 -31.30 -4.89 -79.21
N LYS A 109 -31.22 -6.23 -79.19
CA LYS A 109 -31.84 -7.12 -80.19
C LYS A 109 -33.36 -6.91 -80.29
N THR A 110 -34.05 -6.68 -79.18
CA THR A 110 -35.49 -6.36 -79.17
C THR A 110 -35.78 -5.05 -79.90
N ARG A 111 -35.03 -3.97 -79.61
CA ARG A 111 -35.18 -2.68 -80.31
C ARG A 111 -34.86 -2.78 -81.80
N ASP A 112 -33.84 -3.55 -82.18
CA ASP A 112 -33.49 -3.79 -83.58
C ASP A 112 -34.62 -4.54 -84.31
N LEU A 113 -35.31 -5.48 -83.64
CA LEU A 113 -36.50 -6.18 -84.18
C LEU A 113 -37.72 -5.25 -84.27
N GLU A 114 -38.00 -4.46 -83.24
CA GLU A 114 -39.09 -3.46 -83.22
C GLU A 114 -38.93 -2.45 -84.36
N MET A 115 -37.72 -1.92 -84.58
CA MET A 115 -37.44 -0.96 -85.65
C MET A 115 -37.54 -1.59 -87.06
N ASN A 116 -37.31 -2.89 -87.19
CA ASN A 116 -37.51 -3.61 -88.45
C ASN A 116 -39.00 -3.92 -88.71
N LEU A 117 -39.76 -4.29 -87.68
CA LEU A 117 -41.24 -4.40 -87.76
C LEU A 117 -41.89 -3.07 -88.15
N MET A 118 -41.41 -1.95 -87.58
CA MET A 118 -41.91 -0.61 -87.91
C MET A 118 -41.60 -0.18 -89.34
N LYS A 119 -40.54 -0.72 -89.98
CA LYS A 119 -40.28 -0.51 -91.42
C LYS A 119 -41.18 -1.36 -92.30
N ALA A 120 -41.53 -2.58 -91.87
CA ALA A 120 -42.36 -3.50 -92.65
C ALA A 120 -43.83 -3.02 -92.78
N SER A 121 -44.36 -2.29 -91.81
CA SER A 121 -45.76 -1.83 -91.80
C SER A 121 -46.08 -0.69 -92.78
N VAL A 122 -45.07 -0.02 -93.36
CA VAL A 122 -45.25 1.21 -94.15
C VAL A 122 -45.49 0.95 -95.64
N VAL A 123 -45.29 -0.28 -96.13
CA VAL A 123 -45.16 -0.57 -97.57
C VAL A 123 -46.46 -0.99 -98.29
N ASN A 124 -47.45 -1.55 -97.59
CA ASN A 124 -48.62 -2.18 -98.22
C ASN A 124 -49.93 -1.38 -98.05
N GLY A 125 -50.28 -0.56 -99.05
CA GLY A 125 -51.62 0.00 -99.25
C GLY A 125 -52.32 -0.63 -100.46
N PRO A 126 -53.57 -1.15 -100.34
CA PRO A 126 -54.27 -1.80 -101.45
C PRO A 126 -54.87 -0.77 -102.42
N ASN A 127 -54.86 -1.07 -103.72
CA ASN A 127 -55.36 -0.19 -104.78
C ASN A 127 -56.67 -0.73 -105.41
N ASN A 128 -57.41 0.15 -106.09
CA ASN A 128 -58.80 -0.02 -106.53
C ASN A 128 -58.93 -0.48 -108.00
N THR A 129 -60.01 -1.21 -108.39
CA THR A 129 -60.78 -0.98 -109.66
C THR A 129 -62.03 -1.87 -109.89
N ASN A 130 -63.20 -1.21 -109.93
CA ASN A 130 -64.23 -1.17 -111.01
C ASN A 130 -64.78 -2.42 -111.77
N ASN A 131 -66.13 -2.48 -111.77
CA ASN A 131 -67.08 -2.70 -112.89
C ASN A 131 -67.12 -4.01 -113.72
N THR A 132 -68.35 -4.55 -113.85
CA THR A 132 -69.07 -4.64 -115.15
C THR A 132 -70.60 -4.70 -114.94
N LYS A 133 -71.39 -4.62 -116.02
CA LYS A 133 -72.86 -4.39 -115.99
C LYS A 133 -73.69 -5.61 -116.45
N ALA A 134 -74.89 -5.72 -115.87
CA ALA A 134 -76.20 -6.11 -116.43
C ALA A 134 -76.33 -7.21 -117.51
N ASP A 135 -77.34 -8.08 -117.34
CA ASP A 135 -78.50 -8.05 -118.25
C ASP A 135 -79.80 -8.60 -117.60
N SER A 136 -80.84 -8.80 -118.42
CA SER A 136 -82.26 -8.91 -118.08
C SER A 136 -82.82 -10.35 -118.25
N PRO A 137 -83.94 -10.72 -117.60
CA PRO A 137 -84.40 -12.11 -117.57
C PRO A 137 -85.43 -12.47 -118.66
N PRO A 138 -85.38 -13.70 -119.19
CA PRO A 138 -86.54 -14.37 -119.77
C PRO A 138 -87.09 -15.51 -118.89
N THR A 139 -88.41 -15.63 -118.95
CA THR A 139 -89.33 -16.57 -118.30
C THR A 139 -88.96 -18.06 -118.37
N ALA A 140 -89.44 -18.83 -117.38
CA ALA A 140 -89.23 -20.27 -117.29
C ALA A 140 -89.98 -21.07 -118.38
N SER A 141 -89.20 -21.87 -119.12
CA SER A 141 -89.55 -23.27 -119.40
C SER A 141 -88.48 -24.12 -118.69
N VAL A 142 -88.90 -25.04 -117.82
CA VAL A 142 -87.95 -25.92 -117.12
C VAL A 142 -87.72 -27.17 -117.98
N ASN A 143 -86.75 -27.07 -118.89
CA ASN A 143 -86.18 -28.25 -119.54
C ASN A 143 -85.58 -29.17 -118.47
N LYS A 144 -85.64 -30.50 -118.66
CA LYS A 144 -85.23 -31.51 -117.67
C LYS A 144 -83.84 -31.24 -117.06
N SER A 145 -82.85 -30.88 -117.87
CA SER A 145 -81.49 -30.59 -117.38
C SER A 145 -81.41 -29.38 -116.44
N LYS A 146 -82.38 -28.46 -116.48
CA LYS A 146 -82.47 -27.32 -115.56
C LYS A 146 -83.19 -27.65 -114.25
N LEU A 147 -83.90 -28.77 -114.20
CA LEU A 147 -84.35 -29.37 -112.94
C LEU A 147 -83.19 -30.14 -112.30
N GLU A 148 -82.49 -30.96 -113.09
CA GLU A 148 -81.30 -31.72 -112.65
C GLU A 148 -80.18 -30.78 -112.15
N GLU A 149 -79.95 -29.64 -112.80
CA GLU A 149 -79.05 -28.58 -112.34
C GLU A 149 -79.49 -27.95 -111.01
N LEU A 150 -80.81 -27.77 -110.78
CA LEU A 150 -81.33 -27.24 -109.52
C LEU A 150 -81.31 -28.27 -108.40
N GLU A 151 -81.50 -29.55 -108.71
CA GLU A 151 -81.37 -30.67 -107.76
C GLU A 151 -79.90 -30.83 -107.33
N GLN A 152 -78.95 -30.76 -108.28
CA GLN A 152 -77.52 -30.80 -107.97
C GLN A 152 -77.05 -29.55 -107.20
N ASN A 153 -77.58 -28.35 -107.52
CA ASN A 153 -77.31 -27.15 -106.71
C ASN A 153 -77.90 -27.25 -105.30
N LEU A 154 -79.06 -27.90 -105.13
CA LEU A 154 -79.64 -28.16 -103.81
C LEU A 154 -78.77 -29.12 -102.99
N GLU A 155 -78.28 -30.19 -103.62
CA GLU A 155 -77.37 -31.18 -103.03
C GLU A 155 -76.06 -30.53 -102.54
N ILE A 156 -75.41 -29.71 -103.38
CA ILE A 156 -74.22 -28.93 -103.02
C ILE A 156 -74.50 -27.95 -101.86
N GLN A 157 -75.70 -27.33 -101.80
CA GLN A 157 -76.06 -26.46 -100.69
C GLN A 157 -76.37 -27.24 -99.40
N THR A 158 -76.90 -28.47 -99.48
CA THR A 158 -77.06 -29.32 -98.30
C THR A 158 -75.72 -29.82 -97.76
N ASP A 159 -74.77 -30.17 -98.62
CA ASP A 159 -73.42 -30.57 -98.21
C ASP A 159 -72.65 -29.40 -97.59
N LEU A 160 -72.74 -28.20 -98.18
CA LEU A 160 -72.14 -26.98 -97.62
C LEU A 160 -72.78 -26.60 -96.28
N ALA A 161 -74.08 -26.82 -96.10
CA ALA A 161 -74.77 -26.62 -94.83
C ALA A 161 -74.36 -27.66 -93.77
N ALA A 162 -74.18 -28.92 -94.16
CA ALA A 162 -73.70 -29.99 -93.27
C ALA A 162 -72.24 -29.75 -92.83
N SER A 163 -71.37 -29.37 -93.76
CA SER A 163 -69.97 -29.03 -93.46
C SER A 163 -69.86 -27.85 -92.49
N ARG A 164 -70.61 -26.76 -92.73
CA ARG A 164 -70.69 -25.61 -91.81
C ARG A 164 -71.28 -25.97 -90.44
N LEU A 165 -72.23 -26.91 -90.39
CA LEU A 165 -72.78 -27.40 -89.13
C LEU A 165 -71.71 -28.19 -88.34
N GLN A 166 -70.92 -29.02 -89.01
CA GLN A 166 -69.77 -29.72 -88.41
C GLN A 166 -68.72 -28.72 -87.90
N GLU A 167 -68.31 -27.75 -88.71
CA GLU A 167 -67.37 -26.69 -88.29
C GLU A 167 -67.86 -25.95 -87.04
N LEU A 168 -69.14 -25.60 -86.99
CA LEU A 168 -69.77 -24.97 -85.82
C LEU A 168 -69.78 -25.91 -84.60
N GLN A 169 -70.06 -27.19 -84.77
CA GLN A 169 -70.02 -28.18 -83.68
C GLN A 169 -68.60 -28.36 -83.14
N GLU A 170 -67.60 -28.51 -84.01
CA GLU A 170 -66.20 -28.58 -83.63
C GLU A 170 -65.72 -27.32 -82.89
N MET A 171 -66.10 -26.13 -83.38
CA MET A 171 -65.76 -24.86 -82.72
C MET A 171 -66.45 -24.70 -81.37
N LEU A 172 -67.70 -25.17 -81.24
CA LEU A 172 -68.45 -25.17 -79.99
C LEU A 172 -67.81 -26.14 -78.96
N ASP A 173 -67.33 -27.31 -79.38
CA ASP A 173 -66.64 -28.25 -78.50
C ASP A 173 -65.20 -27.83 -78.16
N LYS A 174 -64.47 -27.19 -79.09
CA LYS A 174 -63.22 -26.48 -78.81
C LYS A 174 -63.45 -25.40 -77.73
N ASN A 175 -64.51 -24.61 -77.86
CA ASN A 175 -64.87 -23.57 -76.89
C ASN A 175 -65.24 -24.16 -75.51
N LYS A 176 -66.09 -25.21 -75.43
CA LYS A 176 -66.37 -25.94 -74.18
C LYS A 176 -65.09 -26.41 -73.47
N ASN A 177 -64.11 -26.92 -74.22
CA ASN A 177 -62.86 -27.40 -73.64
C ASN A 177 -61.97 -26.25 -73.15
N LEU A 178 -61.93 -25.11 -73.83
CA LEU A 178 -61.28 -23.90 -73.34
C LEU A 178 -61.98 -23.36 -72.07
N THR A 179 -63.32 -23.35 -72.02
CA THR A 179 -64.08 -22.99 -70.80
C THR A 179 -63.68 -23.90 -69.63
N LYS A 180 -63.68 -25.23 -69.82
CA LYS A 180 -63.24 -26.19 -68.78
C LYS A 180 -61.80 -25.93 -68.30
N GLN A 181 -60.88 -25.60 -69.20
CA GLN A 181 -59.50 -25.26 -68.83
C GLN A 181 -59.43 -23.97 -68.02
N VAL A 182 -60.18 -22.93 -68.41
CA VAL A 182 -60.27 -21.66 -67.69
C VAL A 182 -60.88 -21.84 -66.29
N GLU A 183 -61.96 -22.61 -66.15
CA GLU A 183 -62.54 -22.95 -64.84
C GLU A 183 -61.56 -23.74 -63.95
N ASN A 184 -60.84 -24.71 -64.53
CA ASN A 184 -59.84 -25.49 -63.78
C ASN A 184 -58.66 -24.61 -63.31
N LEU A 185 -58.16 -23.72 -64.18
CA LEU A 185 -57.12 -22.74 -63.83
C LEU A 185 -57.59 -21.75 -62.75
N LYS A 186 -58.84 -21.27 -62.80
CA LYS A 186 -59.44 -20.44 -61.74
C LYS A 186 -59.50 -21.17 -60.39
N MET A 187 -59.84 -22.46 -60.39
CA MET A 187 -59.88 -23.27 -59.17
C MET A 187 -58.48 -23.50 -58.59
N ASN A 188 -57.48 -23.77 -59.43
CA ASN A 188 -56.08 -23.89 -59.00
C ASN A 188 -55.50 -22.57 -58.48
N LEU A 189 -55.90 -21.42 -59.06
CA LEU A 189 -55.55 -20.08 -58.57
C LEU A 189 -56.22 -19.71 -57.25
N LYS A 190 -57.42 -20.22 -56.95
CA LYS A 190 -58.06 -20.04 -55.65
C LYS A 190 -57.47 -20.94 -54.57
N ASN A 191 -57.15 -22.18 -54.93
CA ASN A 191 -56.72 -23.23 -53.99
C ASN A 191 -55.24 -23.57 -54.17
N ILE A 192 -54.37 -22.56 -54.11
CA ILE A 192 -52.91 -22.74 -54.20
C ILE A 192 -52.45 -23.64 -53.03
N PRO A 193 -51.85 -24.81 -53.29
CA PRO A 193 -51.42 -25.71 -52.22
C PRO A 193 -50.29 -25.10 -51.38
N THR A 194 -50.33 -25.32 -50.05
CA THR A 194 -49.35 -24.76 -49.11
C THR A 194 -47.91 -25.06 -49.48
N GLU A 195 -47.61 -26.26 -49.98
CA GLU A 195 -46.24 -26.61 -50.37
C GLU A 195 -45.75 -25.87 -51.62
N VAL A 196 -46.63 -25.42 -52.53
CA VAL A 196 -46.22 -24.54 -53.65
C VAL A 196 -45.71 -23.21 -53.09
N ILE A 197 -46.44 -22.64 -52.11
CA ILE A 197 -46.02 -21.44 -51.38
C ILE A 197 -44.72 -21.73 -50.61
N ARG A 198 -44.61 -22.87 -49.93
CA ARG A 198 -43.43 -23.24 -49.14
C ARG A 198 -42.17 -23.50 -49.97
N THR A 199 -42.32 -23.90 -51.23
CA THR A 199 -41.24 -24.00 -52.24
C THR A 199 -40.96 -22.70 -53.00
N SER A 200 -41.75 -21.64 -52.78
CA SER A 200 -41.57 -20.38 -53.52
C SER A 200 -40.27 -19.69 -53.11
N ILE A 201 -39.70 -18.89 -54.03
CA ILE A 201 -38.44 -18.18 -53.80
C ILE A 201 -38.66 -17.10 -52.73
N GLU A 202 -39.84 -16.50 -52.69
CA GLU A 202 -40.26 -15.48 -51.73
C GLU A 202 -40.35 -16.08 -50.31
N TYR A 203 -41.02 -17.22 -50.15
CA TYR A 203 -41.15 -17.90 -48.87
C TYR A 203 -39.80 -18.42 -48.37
N THR A 204 -39.02 -19.09 -49.23
CA THR A 204 -37.72 -19.65 -48.84
C THR A 204 -36.70 -18.56 -48.51
N THR A 205 -36.72 -17.44 -49.22
CA THR A 205 -35.91 -16.24 -48.88
C THR A 205 -36.35 -15.64 -47.54
N LEU A 206 -37.65 -15.45 -47.31
CA LEU A 206 -38.18 -14.90 -46.05
C LEU A 206 -37.88 -15.82 -44.86
N GLN A 207 -37.98 -17.14 -45.04
CA GLN A 207 -37.62 -18.13 -44.02
C GLN A 207 -36.12 -18.07 -43.68
N SER A 208 -35.25 -17.89 -44.69
CA SER A 208 -33.81 -17.71 -44.49
C SER A 208 -33.49 -16.42 -43.72
N GLN A 209 -34.10 -15.29 -44.13
CA GLN A 209 -33.97 -14.00 -43.44
C GLN A 209 -34.45 -14.08 -41.98
N PHE A 210 -35.62 -14.66 -41.74
CA PHE A 210 -36.15 -14.89 -40.39
C PHE A 210 -35.21 -15.76 -39.55
N SER A 211 -34.66 -16.83 -40.12
CA SER A 211 -33.72 -17.72 -39.41
C SER A 211 -32.45 -16.97 -39.00
N SER A 212 -31.88 -16.16 -39.91
CA SER A 212 -30.70 -15.32 -39.65
C SER A 212 -30.96 -14.30 -38.54
N LEU A 213 -32.05 -13.53 -38.64
CA LEU A 213 -32.46 -12.55 -37.63
C LEU A 213 -32.80 -13.20 -36.28
N PHE A 214 -33.33 -14.43 -36.27
CA PHE A 214 -33.59 -15.19 -35.05
C PHE A 214 -32.29 -15.66 -34.38
N THR A 215 -31.29 -16.12 -35.15
CA THR A 215 -29.96 -16.43 -34.60
C THR A 215 -29.26 -15.18 -34.06
N GLU A 216 -29.31 -14.06 -34.78
CA GLU A 216 -28.74 -12.78 -34.35
C GLU A 216 -29.41 -12.26 -33.07
N ALA A 217 -30.75 -12.24 -33.02
CA ALA A 217 -31.50 -11.82 -31.83
C ALA A 217 -31.23 -12.69 -30.60
N ASN A 218 -30.95 -13.99 -30.78
CA ASN A 218 -30.56 -14.87 -29.70
C ASN A 218 -29.10 -14.66 -29.27
N GLN A 219 -28.19 -14.43 -30.22
CA GLN A 219 -26.80 -14.07 -29.94
C GLN A 219 -26.70 -12.75 -29.16
N MET A 220 -27.44 -11.71 -29.58
CA MET A 220 -27.52 -10.43 -28.86
C MET A 220 -28.11 -10.59 -27.46
N ARG A 221 -29.13 -11.45 -27.29
CA ARG A 221 -29.69 -11.79 -25.97
C ARG A 221 -28.66 -12.46 -25.05
N GLN A 222 -27.85 -13.38 -25.59
CA GLN A 222 -26.78 -14.04 -24.84
C GLN A 222 -25.66 -13.06 -24.48
N GLN A 223 -25.27 -12.15 -25.39
CA GLN A 223 -24.31 -11.07 -25.10
C GLN A 223 -24.81 -10.17 -23.96
N ILE A 224 -26.08 -9.75 -24.00
CA ILE A 224 -26.71 -8.96 -22.92
C ILE A 224 -26.63 -9.69 -21.57
N GLU A 225 -26.89 -10.99 -21.54
CA GLU A 225 -26.82 -11.75 -20.28
C GLU A 225 -25.38 -11.92 -19.77
N THR A 226 -24.39 -12.09 -20.66
CA THR A 226 -22.97 -12.06 -20.26
C THR A 226 -22.52 -10.68 -19.78
N ALA A 227 -23.01 -9.60 -20.37
CA ALA A 227 -22.71 -8.24 -19.93
C ALA A 227 -23.31 -7.94 -18.56
N LYS A 228 -24.55 -8.41 -18.29
CA LYS A 228 -25.16 -8.34 -16.95
C LYS A 228 -24.36 -9.10 -15.91
N SER A 229 -23.92 -10.33 -16.20
CA SER A 229 -23.18 -11.15 -15.24
C SER A 229 -21.79 -10.57 -14.94
N GLN A 230 -21.10 -10.04 -15.95
CA GLN A 230 -19.86 -9.27 -15.78
C GLN A 230 -20.09 -8.02 -14.93
N LEU A 231 -21.14 -7.25 -15.18
CA LEU A 231 -21.47 -6.03 -14.44
C LEU A 231 -21.88 -6.34 -12.98
N ALA A 232 -22.55 -7.46 -12.72
CA ALA A 232 -22.83 -7.95 -11.37
C ALA A 232 -21.56 -8.40 -10.64
N ALA A 233 -20.65 -9.11 -11.32
CA ALA A 233 -19.36 -9.51 -10.78
C ALA A 233 -18.48 -8.29 -10.44
N LEU A 234 -18.42 -7.28 -11.32
CA LEU A 234 -17.72 -6.02 -11.08
C LEU A 234 -18.29 -5.26 -9.87
N ARG A 235 -19.62 -5.19 -9.74
CA ARG A 235 -20.28 -4.60 -8.54
C ARG A 235 -19.91 -5.35 -7.26
N SER A 236 -19.89 -6.68 -7.28
CA SER A 236 -19.50 -7.48 -6.10
C SER A 236 -18.01 -7.31 -5.75
N ALA A 237 -17.13 -7.23 -6.75
CA ALA A 237 -15.71 -6.96 -6.55
C ALA A 237 -15.48 -5.56 -5.95
N HIS A 238 -16.19 -4.54 -6.47
CA HIS A 238 -16.10 -3.17 -5.98
C HIS A 238 -16.67 -3.01 -4.56
N SER A 239 -17.74 -3.73 -4.20
CA SER A 239 -18.25 -3.78 -2.81
C SER A 239 -17.16 -4.28 -1.86
N LYS A 240 -16.55 -5.42 -2.19
CA LYS A 240 -15.47 -6.02 -1.39
C LYS A 240 -14.22 -5.12 -1.31
N GLN A 241 -13.93 -4.35 -2.35
CA GLN A 241 -12.84 -3.38 -2.32
C GLN A 241 -13.14 -2.21 -1.36
N ILE A 242 -14.39 -1.73 -1.32
CA ILE A 242 -14.83 -0.76 -0.30
C ILE A 242 -14.72 -1.36 1.10
N GLU A 243 -15.26 -2.56 1.33
CA GLU A 243 -15.21 -3.27 2.62
C GLU A 243 -13.76 -3.44 3.14
N VAL A 244 -12.80 -3.71 2.24
CA VAL A 244 -11.36 -3.76 2.58
C VAL A 244 -10.81 -2.37 2.89
N MET A 245 -11.09 -1.36 2.06
CA MET A 245 -10.64 0.02 2.30
C MET A 245 -11.17 0.58 3.63
N GLU A 246 -12.44 0.33 3.97
CA GLU A 246 -13.04 0.73 5.24
C GLU A 246 -12.37 0.02 6.44
N SER A 247 -11.96 -1.25 6.27
CA SER A 247 -11.19 -1.99 7.28
C SER A 247 -9.76 -1.44 7.45
N GLU A 248 -9.08 -1.12 6.35
CA GLU A 248 -7.74 -0.51 6.35
C GLU A 248 -7.78 0.90 6.97
N GLU A 249 -8.78 1.71 6.65
CA GLU A 249 -9.00 3.05 7.22
C GLU A 249 -9.35 2.99 8.72
N CYS A 250 -10.06 1.94 9.16
CA CYS A 250 -10.35 1.68 10.57
C CYS A 250 -9.07 1.30 11.34
N GLN A 251 -8.26 0.38 10.82
CA GLN A 251 -6.97 -0.01 11.41
C GLN A 251 -5.97 1.15 11.43
N ALA A 252 -5.95 2.00 10.40
CA ALA A 252 -5.12 3.20 10.37
C ALA A 252 -5.54 4.23 11.43
N ARG A 253 -6.86 4.39 11.71
CA ARG A 253 -7.35 5.21 12.83
C ARG A 253 -6.96 4.64 14.18
N GLU A 254 -7.10 3.33 14.37
CA GLU A 254 -6.73 2.63 15.62
C GLU A 254 -5.23 2.80 15.91
N GLN A 255 -4.36 2.55 14.93
CA GLN A 255 -2.92 2.80 15.06
C GLN A 255 -2.59 4.27 15.32
N MET A 256 -3.27 5.21 14.65
CA MET A 256 -3.10 6.65 14.94
C MET A 256 -3.45 6.96 16.41
N GLN A 257 -4.59 6.46 16.89
CA GLN A 257 -5.05 6.64 18.27
C GLN A 257 -4.05 6.05 19.28
N ASP A 258 -3.55 4.83 19.06
CA ASP A 258 -2.54 4.21 19.91
C ASP A 258 -1.23 5.01 19.94
N THR A 259 -0.79 5.53 18.78
CA THR A 259 0.39 6.42 18.77
C THR A 259 0.15 7.73 19.50
N MET A 260 -1.05 8.29 19.42
CA MET A 260 -1.43 9.50 20.15
C MET A 260 -1.45 9.24 21.66
N ASN A 261 -2.15 8.20 22.11
CA ASN A 261 -2.21 7.77 23.52
C ASN A 261 -0.81 7.59 24.11
N ARG A 262 0.08 6.86 23.41
CA ARG A 262 1.46 6.64 23.84
C ARG A 262 2.26 7.95 23.91
N HIS A 263 2.07 8.88 22.97
CA HIS A 263 2.71 10.21 23.06
C HIS A 263 2.12 11.09 24.17
N GLU A 264 0.85 10.92 24.55
CA GLU A 264 0.26 11.55 25.74
C GLU A 264 0.83 10.96 27.04
N GLU A 265 1.05 9.64 27.11
CA GLU A 265 1.75 8.97 28.21
C GLU A 265 3.21 9.43 28.34
N GLU A 266 3.95 9.51 27.23
CA GLU A 266 5.31 10.06 27.17
C GLU A 266 5.35 11.52 27.66
N LEU A 267 4.39 12.36 27.22
CA LEU A 267 4.26 13.75 27.68
C LEU A 267 3.90 13.85 29.17
N TYR A 268 3.05 12.95 29.68
CA TYR A 268 2.71 12.89 31.11
C TYR A 268 3.93 12.49 31.96
N GLN A 269 4.69 11.49 31.51
CA GLN A 269 5.91 11.04 32.18
C GLN A 269 6.98 12.15 32.20
N VAL A 270 7.24 12.84 31.07
CA VAL A 270 8.18 13.96 31.02
C VAL A 270 7.74 15.13 31.92
N ARG A 271 6.44 15.42 32.01
CA ARG A 271 5.91 16.42 32.97
C ARG A 271 6.15 16.01 34.41
N ARG A 272 5.95 14.73 34.74
CA ARG A 272 6.20 14.18 36.08
C ARG A 272 7.68 14.23 36.44
N GLU A 273 8.57 13.88 35.52
CA GLU A 273 10.03 13.96 35.70
C GLU A 273 10.49 15.42 35.88
N TYR A 274 9.91 16.35 35.12
CA TYR A 274 10.15 17.79 35.30
C TYR A 274 9.71 18.29 36.69
N GLU A 275 8.51 17.93 37.16
CA GLU A 275 8.02 18.36 38.47
C GLU A 275 8.84 17.73 39.62
N MET A 276 9.28 16.48 39.48
CA MET A 276 10.22 15.82 40.41
C MET A 276 11.56 16.58 40.47
N LEU A 277 12.19 16.81 39.32
CA LEU A 277 13.49 17.50 39.24
C LEU A 277 13.39 18.96 39.74
N ARG A 278 12.25 19.62 39.53
CA ARG A 278 11.94 20.94 40.09
C ARG A 278 11.87 20.89 41.62
N LEU A 279 11.15 19.92 42.19
CA LEU A 279 11.07 19.75 43.66
C LEU A 279 12.44 19.42 44.26
N GLU A 280 13.23 18.56 43.61
CA GLU A 280 14.63 18.29 44.00
C GLU A 280 15.49 19.56 43.94
N PHE A 281 15.31 20.41 42.93
CA PHE A 281 16.03 21.68 42.82
C PHE A 281 15.62 22.68 43.92
N GLU A 282 14.32 22.86 44.16
CA GLU A 282 13.80 23.73 45.23
C GLU A 282 14.27 23.23 46.62
N GLN A 283 14.29 21.91 46.85
CA GLN A 283 14.81 21.31 48.07
C GLN A 283 16.32 21.56 48.23
N ASN A 284 17.12 21.28 47.20
CA ASN A 284 18.57 21.51 47.22
C ASN A 284 18.93 23.01 47.41
N LEU A 285 18.16 23.91 46.81
CA LEU A 285 18.31 25.36 47.01
C LEU A 285 18.07 25.73 48.48
N SER A 286 16.97 25.28 49.08
CA SER A 286 16.65 25.58 50.49
C SER A 286 17.68 25.00 51.47
N ALA A 287 18.22 23.81 51.20
CA ALA A 287 19.29 23.20 51.99
C ALA A 287 20.61 23.99 51.87
N ASN A 288 20.94 24.46 50.68
CA ASN A 288 22.13 25.28 50.44
C ASN A 288 22.02 26.66 51.12
N GLU A 289 20.85 27.30 51.07
CA GLU A 289 20.56 28.55 51.79
C GLU A 289 20.71 28.39 53.31
N GLN A 290 20.21 27.30 53.90
CA GLN A 290 20.40 26.99 55.32
C GLN A 290 21.87 26.73 55.68
N SER A 291 22.68 26.20 54.76
CA SER A 291 24.11 26.00 54.98
C SER A 291 24.89 27.32 55.10
N GLY A 292 24.41 28.41 54.47
CA GLY A 292 25.09 29.71 54.42
C GLY A 292 25.34 30.34 55.79
N PRO A 293 24.30 30.53 56.63
CA PRO A 293 24.43 30.99 58.01
C PRO A 293 25.31 30.08 58.87
N LEU A 294 25.12 28.76 58.83
CA LEU A 294 25.92 27.80 59.59
C LEU A 294 27.42 27.91 59.24
N ASN A 295 27.75 27.96 57.95
CA ASN A 295 29.11 28.17 57.46
C ASN A 295 29.66 29.57 57.78
N LYS A 296 28.83 30.55 58.11
CA LYS A 296 29.25 31.88 58.61
C LYS A 296 29.56 31.84 60.10
N GLU A 297 28.70 31.19 60.89
CA GLU A 297 28.90 31.00 62.33
C GLU A 297 30.13 30.14 62.64
N ILE A 298 30.34 29.03 61.93
CA ILE A 298 31.54 28.19 62.04
C ILE A 298 32.82 29.02 61.77
N ARG A 299 32.79 29.90 60.76
CA ARG A 299 33.93 30.80 60.47
C ARG A 299 34.15 31.87 61.54
N LEU A 300 33.09 32.39 62.16
CA LEU A 300 33.20 33.33 63.29
C LEU A 300 33.73 32.65 64.56
N MET A 301 33.27 31.44 64.89
CA MET A 301 33.79 30.64 66.00
C MET A 301 35.28 30.30 65.80
N LEU A 302 35.67 29.88 64.59
CA LEU A 302 37.07 29.65 64.23
C LEU A 302 37.94 30.92 64.33
N ALA A 303 37.37 32.10 64.07
CA ALA A 303 38.06 33.37 64.24
C ALA A 303 38.25 33.73 65.73
N SER A 304 37.21 33.56 66.57
CA SER A 304 37.30 33.77 68.02
C SER A 304 38.32 32.84 68.67
N ALA A 305 38.22 31.53 68.40
CA ALA A 305 39.15 30.54 68.94
C ALA A 305 40.61 30.80 68.52
N LYS A 306 40.85 31.33 67.31
CA LYS A 306 42.19 31.77 66.87
C LYS A 306 42.68 33.00 67.64
N ALA A 307 41.82 33.99 67.87
CA ALA A 307 42.15 35.19 68.63
C ALA A 307 42.45 34.86 70.11
N GLU A 308 41.63 34.01 70.74
CA GLU A 308 41.83 33.50 72.11
C GLU A 308 43.15 32.72 72.22
N ASN A 309 43.45 31.83 71.27
CA ASN A 309 44.72 31.10 71.23
C ASN A 309 45.93 32.04 71.07
N GLN A 310 45.77 33.12 70.30
CA GLN A 310 46.80 34.16 70.14
C GLN A 310 46.97 35.00 71.42
N GLN A 311 45.90 35.33 72.14
CA GLN A 311 45.96 36.00 73.44
C GLN A 311 46.65 35.12 74.49
N LEU A 312 46.27 33.83 74.60
CA LEU A 312 46.91 32.88 75.51
C LEU A 312 48.41 32.73 75.22
N LYS A 313 48.84 32.78 73.95
CA LYS A 313 50.27 32.81 73.58
C LYS A 313 50.96 34.12 74.00
N GLN A 314 50.29 35.27 73.95
CA GLN A 314 50.83 36.53 74.47
C GLN A 314 50.95 36.51 76.00
N GLU A 315 49.94 35.98 76.70
CA GLU A 315 49.94 35.84 78.15
C GLU A 315 51.01 34.85 78.64
N ALA A 316 51.14 33.68 78.00
CA ALA A 316 52.23 32.73 78.28
C ALA A 316 53.61 33.39 78.10
N ASN A 317 53.81 34.19 77.05
CA ASN A 317 55.04 34.96 76.86
C ASN A 317 55.25 36.05 77.94
N ARG A 318 54.17 36.68 78.41
CA ARG A 318 54.21 37.65 79.54
C ARG A 318 54.57 36.97 80.86
N PHE A 319 54.05 35.78 81.14
CA PHE A 319 54.45 34.97 82.29
C PHE A 319 55.90 34.48 82.16
N LYS A 320 56.35 34.08 80.97
CA LYS A 320 57.75 33.71 80.68
C LYS A 320 58.73 34.87 80.92
N ARG A 321 58.33 36.12 80.65
CA ARG A 321 59.09 37.33 81.04
C ARG A 321 59.12 37.54 82.55
N LYS A 322 57.95 37.57 83.22
CA LYS A 322 57.85 37.69 84.68
C LYS A 322 58.66 36.63 85.44
N TRP A 323 58.68 35.39 84.93
CA TRP A 323 59.48 34.31 85.51
C TRP A 323 60.99 34.60 85.39
N LYS A 324 61.48 35.06 84.23
CA LYS A 324 62.88 35.49 84.07
C LYS A 324 63.23 36.67 84.99
N GLU A 325 62.32 37.64 85.16
CA GLU A 325 62.48 38.78 86.07
C GLU A 325 62.56 38.30 87.53
N ALA A 326 61.71 37.36 87.95
CA ALA A 326 61.70 36.78 89.29
C ALA A 326 62.96 35.94 89.57
N VAL A 327 63.42 35.13 88.60
CA VAL A 327 64.68 34.38 88.69
C VAL A 327 65.89 35.31 88.79
N SER A 328 65.92 36.40 88.01
CA SER A 328 66.97 37.44 88.12
C SER A 328 66.95 38.14 89.48
N SER A 329 65.75 38.34 90.06
CA SER A 329 65.58 38.96 91.37
C SER A 329 66.02 38.01 92.50
N LEU A 330 65.67 36.73 92.42
CA LEU A 330 66.19 35.68 93.32
C LEU A 330 67.71 35.57 93.26
N ALA A 331 68.32 35.66 92.08
CA ALA A 331 69.77 35.67 91.93
C ALA A 331 70.43 36.88 92.63
N LYS A 332 69.78 38.06 92.60
CA LYS A 332 70.23 39.24 93.37
C LYS A 332 70.10 39.03 94.87
N CYS A 333 68.93 38.60 95.37
CA CYS A 333 68.72 38.37 96.79
C CYS A 333 69.60 37.24 97.36
N ASN A 334 69.93 36.21 96.56
CA ASN A 334 70.93 35.21 96.95
C ASN A 334 72.32 35.83 97.08
N LYS A 335 72.75 36.68 96.14
CA LYS A 335 74.03 37.40 96.19
C LYS A 335 74.12 38.38 97.37
N GLU A 336 73.01 39.02 97.72
CA GLU A 336 72.86 39.87 98.92
C GLU A 336 72.95 39.03 100.20
N LEU A 337 72.21 37.92 100.29
CA LEU A 337 72.25 36.97 101.41
C LEU A 337 73.65 36.38 101.62
N GLU A 338 74.38 36.13 100.54
CA GLU A 338 75.75 35.63 100.56
C GLU A 338 76.76 36.72 101.01
N SER A 339 76.49 38.00 100.70
CA SER A 339 77.24 39.13 101.25
C SER A 339 76.97 39.35 102.74
N GLU A 340 75.74 39.08 103.21
CA GLU A 340 75.36 39.12 104.63
C GLU A 340 75.87 37.93 105.43
N ARG A 341 75.99 36.73 104.83
CA ARG A 341 76.75 35.62 105.42
C ARG A 341 78.19 36.05 105.71
N ARG A 342 78.86 36.62 104.72
CA ARG A 342 80.21 37.20 104.87
C ARG A 342 80.26 38.37 105.85
N TYR A 343 79.17 39.11 106.07
CA TYR A 343 79.11 40.15 107.10
C TYR A 343 79.04 39.54 108.51
N ARG A 344 78.17 38.54 108.73
CA ARG A 344 78.08 37.80 110.00
C ARG A 344 79.37 37.06 110.37
N GLU A 345 80.08 36.51 109.39
CA GLU A 345 81.42 35.91 109.58
C GLU A 345 82.47 36.89 110.12
N ARG A 346 82.24 38.21 110.03
CA ARG A 346 83.12 39.27 110.55
C ARG A 346 82.71 39.82 111.91
N CYS A 347 81.69 39.26 112.57
CA CYS A 347 81.07 39.84 113.77
C CYS A 347 80.93 38.88 114.96
N LEU A 348 82.03 38.23 115.37
CA LEU A 348 82.42 38.08 116.79
C LEU A 348 83.85 37.54 116.91
N LEU A 349 84.73 38.31 117.54
CA LEU A 349 86.17 38.05 117.67
C LEU A 349 86.55 37.69 119.11
N ILE A 350 87.45 36.71 119.26
CA ILE A 350 88.62 36.70 120.17
C ILE A 350 89.68 35.87 119.37
N GLU A 351 90.71 36.43 118.73
CA GLU A 351 91.91 37.11 119.28
C GLU A 351 92.88 36.09 119.98
N ILE A 352 94.21 36.13 119.86
CA ILE A 352 95.14 37.15 119.30
C ILE A 352 96.56 36.54 119.01
N GLU A 353 97.43 37.27 118.28
CA GLU A 353 98.93 37.16 118.21
C GLU A 353 99.62 35.86 117.68
N ASP A 354 100.80 35.89 117.03
CA ASP A 354 101.47 36.93 116.20
C ASP A 354 102.67 36.34 115.39
N ASP A 355 103.33 37.19 114.59
CA ASP A 355 104.65 37.01 113.90
C ASP A 355 104.74 35.99 112.72
N ASN A 356 105.47 36.25 111.62
CA ASN A 356 106.33 37.38 111.24
C ASN A 356 106.36 37.57 109.69
N ASP A 357 106.87 38.70 109.17
CA ASP A 357 106.63 39.19 107.79
C ASP A 357 107.90 39.61 107.00
N ALA A 358 107.84 39.54 105.66
CA ALA A 358 108.80 40.12 104.69
C ALA A 358 108.21 40.06 103.25
N LEU A 359 107.58 41.12 102.72
CA LEU A 359 108.18 42.30 102.06
C LEU A 359 109.03 42.00 100.79
N ALA A 360 108.91 42.71 99.65
CA ALA A 360 107.90 43.69 99.17
C ALA A 360 108.11 44.03 97.66
N SER A 361 107.05 44.50 96.97
CA SER A 361 107.01 45.57 95.91
C SER A 361 107.96 45.58 94.68
N PRO A 362 107.71 46.43 93.65
CA PRO A 362 106.43 46.79 93.00
C PRO A 362 106.51 46.78 91.44
N ASP A 363 105.37 46.91 90.74
CA ASP A 363 104.96 48.08 89.91
C ASP A 363 103.98 47.78 88.73
N GLN A 364 103.38 48.87 88.25
CA GLN A 364 102.32 49.12 87.23
C GLN A 364 102.41 48.31 85.89
N ASP A 365 101.38 48.20 85.01
CA ASP A 365 100.16 49.01 84.80
C ASP A 365 99.00 48.24 84.07
N ARG A 366 97.77 48.80 84.09
CA ARG A 366 96.59 48.63 83.18
C ARG A 366 95.65 47.40 83.21
N ASN A 367 94.37 47.75 82.95
CA ASN A 367 93.15 46.93 82.74
C ASN A 367 93.21 46.04 81.45
N ILE A 368 92.32 45.09 81.15
CA ILE A 368 90.86 44.90 81.45
C ILE A 368 90.55 43.39 81.61
N ALA A 369 89.51 43.02 82.37
CA ALA A 369 88.95 41.64 82.37
C ALA A 369 87.42 41.56 82.61
N GLU A 370 86.74 40.67 81.88
CA GLU A 370 85.42 40.09 82.18
C GLU A 370 85.43 38.58 81.82
N PRO A 371 84.82 37.69 82.63
CA PRO A 371 84.56 36.30 82.25
C PRO A 371 83.09 35.87 82.41
N SER A 372 82.75 34.70 81.85
CA SER A 372 81.38 34.21 81.67
C SER A 372 80.97 32.99 82.54
N GLU A 373 79.69 32.64 82.40
CA GLU A 373 78.91 31.41 82.66
C GLU A 373 79.62 30.02 82.65
N SER A 374 79.01 28.88 83.05
CA SER A 374 77.92 28.56 84.02
C SER A 374 77.67 27.01 84.16
N LEU A 375 77.00 26.58 85.25
CA LEU A 375 76.02 25.46 85.38
C LEU A 375 76.38 23.94 85.22
N LEU A 376 75.94 23.14 86.23
CA LEU A 376 75.42 21.72 86.21
C LEU A 376 76.40 20.51 85.98
N HIS A 377 76.11 19.21 86.28
CA HIS A 377 75.32 18.46 87.32
C HIS A 377 75.50 16.91 87.14
N ASP A 378 75.55 16.11 88.23
CA ASP A 378 75.23 14.65 88.45
C ASP A 378 75.84 13.43 87.68
N GLY A 379 76.02 12.32 88.44
CA GLY A 379 76.01 10.87 88.04
C GLY A 379 77.32 10.19 87.52
N GLU A 380 77.57 8.86 87.63
CA GLU A 380 77.07 7.74 88.49
C GLU A 380 77.97 6.45 88.35
N SER A 381 77.76 5.39 89.18
CA SER A 381 78.25 3.96 89.16
C SER A 381 79.67 3.65 89.72
N CYS A 382 79.94 2.66 90.61
CA CYS A 382 79.71 1.17 90.70
C CYS A 382 80.70 0.33 89.84
N GLU A 383 81.27 -0.83 90.24
CA GLU A 383 81.33 -1.65 91.49
C GLU A 383 82.69 -2.45 91.49
N TYR A 384 83.14 -3.46 92.28
CA TYR A 384 82.71 -4.43 93.34
C TYR A 384 83.99 -4.78 94.20
N ASN A 385 84.31 -5.86 94.96
CA ASN A 385 83.77 -7.19 95.34
C ASN A 385 84.49 -7.75 96.63
N SER A 386 83.92 -8.79 97.28
CA SER A 386 84.45 -9.89 98.16
C SER A 386 85.82 -9.84 98.90
N GLU A 387 86.03 -10.38 100.12
CA GLU A 387 85.19 -10.82 101.27
C GLU A 387 86.07 -11.35 102.44
N ILE A 388 85.43 -11.80 103.56
CA ILE A 388 85.87 -12.73 104.65
C ILE A 388 85.97 -12.16 106.10
N ASP A 389 85.41 -12.96 107.04
CA ASP A 389 85.13 -12.72 108.48
C ASP A 389 86.32 -12.81 109.46
N GLY A 390 86.07 -12.35 110.71
CA GLY A 390 86.86 -12.68 111.91
C GLY A 390 86.32 -12.04 113.21
N ASP A 391 85.58 -12.80 114.02
CA ASP A 391 84.86 -12.34 115.23
C ASP A 391 85.45 -12.89 116.57
N THR A 392 84.90 -12.43 117.70
CA THR A 392 85.09 -12.80 119.14
C THR A 392 86.30 -12.23 119.92
N ASP A 393 86.27 -12.05 121.26
CA ASP A 393 85.20 -11.71 122.25
C ASP A 393 85.89 -11.44 123.65
N ILE A 394 85.10 -11.06 124.67
CA ILE A 394 85.32 -11.14 126.13
C ILE A 394 86.13 -10.01 126.80
N GLY A 395 85.46 -9.27 127.70
CA GLY A 395 86.05 -8.33 128.67
C GLY A 395 86.05 -8.85 130.12
N THR A 396 86.34 -7.99 131.12
CA THR A 396 86.13 -8.36 132.56
C THR A 396 85.94 -7.17 133.51
N HIS A 397 85.32 -7.46 134.66
CA HIS A 397 84.60 -6.52 135.52
C HIS A 397 85.47 -5.57 136.40
N PRO A 398 84.99 -4.33 136.69
CA PRO A 398 85.67 -3.42 137.61
C PRO A 398 85.45 -3.81 139.09
N ASN A 399 86.44 -4.43 139.74
CA ASN A 399 86.50 -4.49 141.22
C ASN A 399 87.93 -4.54 141.82
N ARG A 400 88.96 -4.19 141.03
CA ARG A 400 90.39 -4.33 141.41
C ARG A 400 91.07 -3.04 141.92
N VAL A 401 90.32 -1.94 142.07
CA VAL A 401 90.85 -0.61 142.41
C VAL A 401 90.96 -0.40 143.94
N ILE A 402 89.92 -0.75 144.69
CA ILE A 402 89.79 -0.40 146.13
C ILE A 402 90.82 -1.16 147.00
N GLN A 403 91.17 -2.41 146.65
CA GLN A 403 92.06 -3.24 147.46
C GLN A 403 93.53 -2.77 147.44
N LYS A 404 93.95 -2.01 146.41
CA LYS A 404 95.33 -1.50 146.29
C LYS A 404 95.64 -0.31 147.21
N LEU A 405 94.61 0.44 147.65
CA LEU A 405 94.80 1.63 148.49
C LEU A 405 95.02 1.27 149.96
N LYS A 406 94.33 0.26 150.50
CA LYS A 406 94.50 -0.16 151.91
C LYS A 406 95.92 -0.66 152.22
N LYS A 407 96.60 -1.31 151.27
CA LYS A 407 97.98 -1.81 151.49
C LYS A 407 99.01 -0.70 151.65
N LYS A 408 98.87 0.43 150.93
CA LYS A 408 99.80 1.57 151.01
C LYS A 408 99.83 2.28 152.37
N VAL A 409 98.76 2.18 153.18
CA VAL A 409 98.71 2.82 154.51
C VAL A 409 99.57 2.05 155.51
N ALA A 410 99.57 0.71 155.46
CA ALA A 410 100.42 -0.12 156.31
C ALA A 410 101.92 0.03 155.98
N ASP A 411 102.26 0.09 154.69
CA ASP A 411 103.65 0.25 154.21
C ASP A 411 104.30 1.60 154.60
N LEU A 412 103.50 2.59 155.03
CA LEU A 412 104.00 3.90 155.48
C LEU A 412 104.29 3.95 156.98
N GLN A 413 103.52 3.23 157.82
CA GLN A 413 103.77 3.17 159.26
C GLN A 413 105.13 2.51 159.55
N LEU A 414 105.41 1.37 158.92
CA LEU A 414 106.68 0.63 159.05
C LEU A 414 107.92 1.42 158.61
N LYS A 415 107.76 2.49 157.82
CA LYS A 415 108.88 3.35 157.38
C LYS A 415 109.22 4.44 158.38
N ILE A 416 108.31 4.80 159.29
CA ILE A 416 108.57 5.78 160.35
C ILE A 416 109.46 5.15 161.43
N ASP A 417 109.12 3.94 161.87
CA ASP A 417 109.86 3.23 162.92
C ASP A 417 111.30 2.90 162.49
N ALA A 418 111.52 2.61 161.21
CA ALA A 418 112.85 2.35 160.64
C ALA A 418 113.77 3.58 160.57
N LEU A 419 113.22 4.81 160.50
CA LEU A 419 114.02 6.03 160.35
C LEU A 419 114.62 6.54 161.67
N ASN A 420 114.06 6.13 162.82
CA ASN A 420 114.56 6.51 164.14
C ASN A 420 115.85 5.76 164.56
N ALA A 421 116.26 4.73 163.81
CA ALA A 421 117.40 3.86 164.14
C ALA A 421 118.75 4.29 163.50
N LEU A 422 118.77 5.33 162.65
CA LEU A 422 119.92 5.66 161.80
C LEU A 422 120.68 6.92 162.26
N THR A 423 121.99 6.80 162.46
CA THR A 423 122.89 7.89 162.89
C THR A 423 123.12 8.93 161.78
N ALA A 424 123.58 10.12 162.15
CA ALA A 424 123.62 11.29 161.26
C ALA A 424 124.45 11.09 159.98
N GLU A 425 125.63 10.48 160.10
CA GLU A 425 126.60 10.29 159.01
C GLU A 425 126.07 9.42 157.86
N GLN A 426 125.07 8.56 158.12
CA GLN A 426 124.44 7.74 157.08
C GLN A 426 123.35 8.47 156.28
N ARG A 427 122.89 9.65 156.74
CA ARG A 427 121.81 10.43 156.09
C ARG A 427 122.35 11.25 154.91
N GLU A 428 123.46 11.95 155.13
CA GLU A 428 124.06 12.88 154.16
C GLU A 428 124.51 12.16 152.87
N ARG A 429 125.00 10.92 153.00
CA ARG A 429 125.40 10.07 151.86
C ARG A 429 124.21 9.62 150.98
N ALA A 430 122.98 9.66 151.51
CA ALA A 430 121.77 9.27 150.76
C ALA A 430 121.23 10.41 149.89
N GLU A 431 121.28 11.66 150.35
CA GLU A 431 120.74 12.80 149.59
C GLU A 431 121.49 13.08 148.28
N LEU A 432 122.82 12.93 148.28
CA LEU A 432 123.65 13.12 147.09
C LEU A 432 123.27 12.16 145.95
N LEU A 433 123.01 10.89 146.26
CA LEU A 433 122.59 9.86 145.28
C LEU A 433 121.18 10.12 144.72
N VAL A 434 120.30 10.77 145.48
CA VAL A 434 118.98 11.20 144.97
C VAL A 434 119.12 12.39 144.01
N ARG A 435 120.01 13.34 144.30
CA ARG A 435 120.23 14.53 143.48
C ARG A 435 120.79 14.20 142.08
N GLU A 436 121.73 13.25 141.99
CA GLU A 436 122.30 12.82 140.70
C GLU A 436 121.24 12.17 139.78
N ARG A 437 120.39 11.29 140.33
CA ARG A 437 119.33 10.62 139.56
C ARG A 437 118.31 11.59 138.98
N ARG A 438 118.03 12.72 139.65
CA ARG A 438 117.07 13.72 139.16
C ARG A 438 117.55 14.39 137.87
N LEU A 439 118.83 14.78 137.82
CA LEU A 439 119.40 15.54 136.70
C LEU A 439 119.48 14.72 135.40
N LYS A 440 119.76 13.42 135.48
CA LYS A 440 119.72 12.52 134.31
C LYS A 440 118.32 12.46 133.69
N LEU A 441 117.29 12.33 134.53
CA LEU A 441 115.90 12.18 134.10
C LEU A 441 115.26 13.47 133.54
N GLU A 442 115.90 14.63 133.71
CA GLU A 442 115.54 15.89 133.04
C GLU A 442 116.16 15.99 131.63
N ASN A 443 117.39 15.49 131.45
CA ASN A 443 118.08 15.50 130.14
C ASN A 443 117.37 14.60 129.11
N ASP A 444 117.01 13.37 129.49
CA ASP A 444 116.30 12.42 128.62
C ASP A 444 114.96 12.98 128.09
N LYS A 445 114.25 13.78 128.91
CA LYS A 445 112.98 14.42 128.52
C LYS A 445 113.17 15.49 127.45
N LEU A 446 114.22 16.31 127.56
CA LEU A 446 114.51 17.37 126.60
C LEU A 446 114.87 16.79 125.22
N GLN A 447 115.68 15.73 125.18
CA GLN A 447 116.03 15.04 123.92
C GLN A 447 114.79 14.45 123.22
N LEU A 448 113.82 13.91 123.98
CA LEU A 448 112.57 13.40 123.41
C LEU A 448 111.69 14.51 122.80
N HIS A 449 111.73 15.72 123.37
CA HIS A 449 110.91 16.84 122.91
C HIS A 449 111.40 17.39 121.55
N ILE A 450 112.72 17.49 121.36
CA ILE A 450 113.33 17.93 120.09
C ILE A 450 112.96 16.98 118.94
N LYS A 451 113.02 15.66 119.17
CA LYS A 451 112.61 14.65 118.16
C LYS A 451 111.15 14.76 117.74
N LYS A 452 110.23 15.18 118.62
CA LYS A 452 108.82 15.37 118.27
C LYS A 452 108.59 16.56 117.34
N LEU A 453 109.26 17.69 117.60
CA LEU A 453 109.13 18.91 116.81
C LEU A 453 109.69 18.73 115.39
N ALA A 454 110.90 18.19 115.26
CA ALA A 454 111.49 17.88 113.95
C ALA A 454 110.62 16.90 113.12
N GLY A 455 109.95 15.95 113.77
CA GLY A 455 109.00 15.05 113.12
C GLY A 455 107.67 15.68 112.72
N ALA A 456 107.30 16.85 113.26
CA ALA A 456 106.08 17.57 112.89
C ALA A 456 106.28 18.37 111.60
N ASP A 457 107.29 19.24 111.56
CA ASP A 457 107.63 20.10 110.42
C ASP A 457 107.75 19.33 109.10
N HIS A 458 108.39 18.16 109.13
CA HIS A 458 108.55 17.33 107.94
C HIS A 458 107.23 16.78 107.38
N ARG A 459 106.24 16.48 108.23
CA ARG A 459 104.90 16.03 107.78
C ARG A 459 104.10 17.19 107.18
N GLU A 460 104.24 18.38 107.75
CA GLU A 460 103.52 19.57 107.31
C GLU A 460 103.98 20.04 105.92
N LYS A 461 105.30 20.08 105.69
CA LYS A 461 105.88 20.34 104.36
C LYS A 461 105.44 19.33 103.30
N MET A 462 105.42 18.03 103.62
CA MET A 462 104.96 16.99 102.69
C MET A 462 103.47 17.14 102.32
N LYS A 463 102.63 17.62 103.25
CA LYS A 463 101.21 17.87 102.97
C LYS A 463 101.04 19.05 102.00
N TYR A 464 101.74 20.15 102.21
CA TYR A 464 101.65 21.34 101.35
C TYR A 464 101.93 21.02 99.87
N TYR A 465 103.00 20.28 99.57
CA TYR A 465 103.32 19.89 98.18
C TYR A 465 102.29 18.92 97.56
N SER A 466 101.66 18.06 98.38
CA SER A 466 100.57 17.18 97.92
C SER A 466 99.32 17.97 97.55
N ASP A 467 98.89 18.89 98.43
CA ASP A 467 97.68 19.68 98.25
C ASP A 467 97.80 20.63 97.03
N GLU A 468 98.99 21.19 96.79
CA GLU A 468 99.28 22.05 95.64
C GLU A 468 99.22 21.28 94.31
N ALA A 469 99.87 20.10 94.24
CA ALA A 469 99.83 19.24 93.06
C ALA A 469 98.39 18.79 92.73
N GLN A 470 97.62 18.42 93.76
CA GLN A 470 96.21 18.04 93.61
C GLN A 470 95.29 19.21 93.26
N ARG A 471 95.68 20.47 93.54
CA ARG A 471 94.96 21.66 93.05
C ARG A 471 95.20 21.88 91.56
N LYS A 472 96.45 21.74 91.11
CA LYS A 472 96.82 21.90 89.69
C LYS A 472 96.17 20.85 88.80
N ILE A 473 96.24 19.56 89.18
CA ILE A 473 95.58 18.46 88.45
C ILE A 473 94.08 18.72 88.31
N ARG A 474 93.39 19.16 89.39
CA ARG A 474 91.96 19.48 89.34
C ARG A 474 91.63 20.61 88.35
N LEU A 475 92.46 21.65 88.30
CA LEU A 475 92.28 22.76 87.36
C LEU A 475 92.43 22.28 85.91
N GLU A 476 93.48 21.52 85.61
CA GLU A 476 93.75 20.97 84.28
C GLU A 476 92.66 19.98 83.84
N THR A 477 92.10 19.16 84.74
CA THR A 477 90.94 18.32 84.43
C THR A 477 89.66 19.13 84.22
N ALA A 478 89.44 20.20 84.98
CA ALA A 478 88.24 21.04 84.82
C ALA A 478 88.26 21.81 83.49
N ASP A 479 89.41 22.32 83.07
CA ASP A 479 89.56 23.00 81.78
C ASP A 479 89.57 22.04 80.58
N ARG A 480 89.93 20.76 80.79
CA ARG A 480 89.70 19.71 79.79
C ARG A 480 88.21 19.39 79.66
N LEU A 481 87.53 19.12 80.77
CA LEU A 481 86.09 18.84 80.80
C LEU A 481 85.25 20.01 80.24
N ARG A 482 85.66 21.27 80.47
CA ARG A 482 85.04 22.45 79.85
C ARG A 482 85.17 22.45 78.32
N LYS A 483 86.33 22.06 77.78
CA LYS A 483 86.55 21.96 76.33
C LYS A 483 85.80 20.78 75.72
N GLU A 484 85.80 19.64 76.39
CA GLU A 484 85.03 18.44 76.02
C GLU A 484 83.52 18.77 75.99
N ALA A 485 82.99 19.43 77.03
CA ALA A 485 81.59 19.88 77.08
C ALA A 485 81.24 20.99 76.08
N HIS A 486 82.20 21.86 75.70
CA HIS A 486 81.99 22.86 74.65
C HIS A 486 81.95 22.23 73.26
N SER A 487 82.83 21.26 72.99
CA SER A 487 82.81 20.43 71.76
C SER A 487 81.49 19.68 71.65
N ALA A 488 81.09 18.97 72.71
CA ALA A 488 79.83 18.24 72.75
C ALA A 488 78.60 19.12 72.50
N ARG A 489 78.57 20.36 73.03
CA ARG A 489 77.49 21.33 72.73
C ARG A 489 77.54 21.83 71.28
N GLN A 490 78.72 22.02 70.70
CA GLN A 490 78.86 22.43 69.30
C GLN A 490 78.50 21.28 68.33
N GLU A 491 78.77 20.03 68.72
CA GLU A 491 78.34 18.81 68.02
C GLU A 491 76.83 18.60 68.16
N GLU A 492 76.24 18.83 69.33
CA GLU A 492 74.78 18.83 69.56
C GLU A 492 74.08 19.93 68.73
N GLU A 493 74.61 21.16 68.72
CA GLU A 493 74.11 22.26 67.89
C GLU A 493 74.25 21.93 66.38
N GLY A 494 75.36 21.31 65.96
CA GLY A 494 75.54 20.81 64.59
C GLY A 494 74.49 19.76 64.21
N LEU A 495 74.30 18.73 65.04
CA LEU A 495 73.30 17.69 64.84
C LEU A 495 71.87 18.23 64.85
N MET A 496 71.57 19.24 65.66
CA MET A 496 70.27 19.93 65.63
C MET A 496 70.05 20.68 64.30
N ASN A 497 71.07 21.36 63.76
CA ASN A 497 70.99 21.99 62.43
C ASN A 497 70.84 20.95 61.29
N ASP A 498 71.51 19.80 61.39
CA ASP A 498 71.33 18.68 60.46
C ASP A 498 69.92 18.07 60.55
N VAL A 499 69.34 17.96 61.75
CA VAL A 499 67.95 17.51 61.96
C VAL A 499 66.94 18.54 61.45
N GLU A 500 67.17 19.84 61.64
CA GLU A 500 66.28 20.87 61.10
C GLU A 500 66.34 20.95 59.56
N THR A 501 67.52 20.83 58.95
CA THR A 501 67.66 20.86 57.49
C THR A 501 67.16 19.58 56.82
N THR A 502 67.39 18.40 57.42
CA THR A 502 66.78 17.14 56.93
C THR A 502 65.26 17.11 57.16
N GLY A 503 64.77 17.72 58.25
CA GLY A 503 63.34 17.94 58.48
C GLY A 503 62.69 18.82 57.40
N GLN A 504 63.29 19.98 57.11
CA GLN A 504 62.83 20.87 56.03
C GLN A 504 62.84 20.17 54.66
N ALA A 505 63.91 19.45 54.32
CA ALA A 505 63.98 18.68 53.08
C ALA A 505 62.91 17.57 53.00
N PHE A 506 62.56 16.95 54.13
CA PHE A 506 61.47 15.98 54.20
C PHE A 506 60.09 16.64 54.04
N GLU A 507 59.83 17.78 54.69
CA GLU A 507 58.60 18.55 54.53
C GLU A 507 58.42 19.04 53.08
N GLU A 508 59.48 19.57 52.45
CA GLU A 508 59.46 19.95 51.03
C GLU A 508 59.18 18.76 50.12
N MET A 509 59.80 17.59 50.38
CA MET A 509 59.53 16.37 49.61
C MET A 509 58.09 15.86 49.83
N GLN A 510 57.56 15.97 51.05
CA GLN A 510 56.19 15.56 51.38
C GLN A 510 55.16 16.48 50.73
N GLU A 511 55.41 17.79 50.72
CA GLU A 511 54.64 18.76 49.93
C GLU A 511 54.72 18.46 48.43
N GLN A 512 55.91 18.22 47.88
CA GLN A 512 56.10 17.89 46.47
C GLN A 512 55.34 16.61 46.07
N ASN A 513 55.41 15.56 46.91
CA ASN A 513 54.68 14.31 46.72
C ASN A 513 53.16 14.55 46.78
N THR A 514 52.67 15.34 47.75
CA THR A 514 51.26 15.72 47.86
C THR A 514 50.77 16.49 46.62
N ARG A 515 51.57 17.45 46.11
CA ARG A 515 51.30 18.20 44.88
C ARG A 515 51.29 17.28 43.65
N LEU A 516 52.19 16.31 43.56
CA LEU A 516 52.23 15.32 42.47
C LEU A 516 51.03 14.35 42.50
N LEU A 517 50.63 13.87 43.68
CA LEU A 517 49.43 13.04 43.86
C LEU A 517 48.16 13.81 43.48
N GLN A 518 48.08 15.11 43.82
CA GLN A 518 46.97 15.96 43.41
C GLN A 518 46.94 16.17 41.89
N GLN A 519 48.08 16.45 41.25
CA GLN A 519 48.17 16.53 39.78
C GLN A 519 47.84 15.20 39.08
N LEU A 520 48.10 14.06 39.72
CA LEU A 520 47.74 12.74 39.18
C LEU A 520 46.21 12.59 39.17
N ARG A 521 45.56 12.85 40.31
CA ARG A 521 44.09 12.84 40.44
C ARG A 521 43.41 13.79 39.45
N GLU A 522 43.93 15.01 39.29
CA GLU A 522 43.38 15.99 38.35
C GLU A 522 43.50 15.54 36.89
N LYS A 523 44.59 14.82 36.53
CA LYS A 523 44.75 14.19 35.21
C LYS A 523 43.82 13.00 35.03
N ASP A 524 43.62 12.18 36.06
CA ASP A 524 42.71 11.03 36.01
C ASP A 524 41.25 11.49 35.90
N ASP A 525 40.84 12.51 36.66
CA ASP A 525 39.52 13.17 36.52
C ASP A 525 39.32 13.77 35.12
N ALA A 526 40.35 14.40 34.54
CA ALA A 526 40.31 14.91 33.18
C ALA A 526 40.19 13.78 32.14
N ASN A 527 40.95 12.70 32.31
CA ASN A 527 40.86 11.51 31.47
C ASN A 527 39.47 10.85 31.55
N LEU A 528 38.89 10.72 32.75
CA LEU A 528 37.53 10.19 32.94
C LEU A 528 36.47 11.07 32.27
N LYS A 529 36.58 12.41 32.37
CA LYS A 529 35.70 13.35 31.66
C LYS A 529 35.82 13.19 30.14
N LEU A 530 37.04 13.15 29.60
CA LEU A 530 37.29 12.95 28.16
C LEU A 530 36.81 11.57 27.68
N MET A 531 36.92 10.50 28.48
CA MET A 531 36.33 9.21 28.14
C MET A 531 34.79 9.27 28.13
N ALA A 532 34.16 9.92 29.12
CA ALA A 532 32.71 10.08 29.18
C ALA A 532 32.17 10.97 28.05
N GLU A 533 32.94 11.96 27.59
CA GLU A 533 32.62 12.76 26.40
C GLU A 533 32.79 11.96 25.11
N ARG A 534 33.89 11.20 24.96
CA ARG A 534 34.10 10.30 23.81
C ARG A 534 33.01 9.23 23.69
N ILE A 535 32.56 8.67 24.81
CA ILE A 535 31.45 7.70 24.83
C ILE A 535 30.14 8.38 24.39
N ARG A 536 29.81 9.56 24.91
CA ARG A 536 28.63 10.33 24.50
C ARG A 536 28.68 10.75 23.03
N ALA A 537 29.84 11.18 22.53
CA ALA A 537 30.04 11.52 21.12
C ALA A 537 29.85 10.30 20.20
N ASN A 538 30.43 9.15 20.55
CA ASN A 538 30.23 7.90 19.81
C ASN A 538 28.76 7.45 19.81
N GLN A 539 28.07 7.56 20.95
CA GLN A 539 26.63 7.25 21.05
C GLN A 539 25.78 8.19 20.19
N TYR A 540 26.09 9.49 20.19
CA TYR A 540 25.42 10.48 19.35
C TYR A 540 25.66 10.21 17.86
N GLN A 541 26.92 9.97 17.47
CA GLN A 541 27.28 9.61 16.09
C GLN A 541 26.56 8.33 15.63
N LYS A 542 26.43 7.32 16.49
CA LYS A 542 25.68 6.09 16.18
C LYS A 542 24.19 6.39 15.96
N LYS A 543 23.55 7.18 16.82
CA LYS A 543 22.15 7.61 16.63
C LYS A 543 21.96 8.39 15.32
N MET A 544 22.84 9.35 15.03
CA MET A 544 22.79 10.11 13.77
C MET A 544 22.99 9.22 12.53
N SER A 545 23.79 8.14 12.63
CA SER A 545 23.90 7.14 11.53
C SER A 545 22.62 6.34 11.37
N GLU A 546 22.03 5.85 12.46
CA GLU A 546 20.76 5.12 12.42
C GLU A 546 19.58 5.97 11.90
N GLU A 547 19.53 7.26 12.28
CA GLU A 547 18.53 8.20 11.76
C GLU A 547 18.76 8.53 10.27
N ARG A 548 20.02 8.67 9.85
CA ARG A 548 20.38 8.81 8.44
C ARG A 548 20.00 7.57 7.62
N GLU A 549 20.33 6.38 8.10
CA GLU A 549 19.98 5.11 7.43
C GLU A 549 18.45 4.97 7.29
N ARG A 550 17.67 5.23 8.35
CA ARG A 550 16.19 5.23 8.29
C ARG A 550 15.61 6.27 7.33
N THR A 551 16.28 7.41 7.15
CA THR A 551 15.83 8.43 6.19
C THR A 551 16.21 8.06 4.76
N GLU A 552 17.37 7.44 4.53
CA GLU A 552 17.77 6.87 3.24
C GLU A 552 16.83 5.70 2.83
N GLU A 553 16.48 4.81 3.75
CA GLU A 553 15.45 3.76 3.54
C GLU A 553 14.09 4.35 3.15
N ARG A 554 13.65 5.39 3.87
CA ARG A 554 12.35 6.05 3.60
C ARG A 554 12.35 6.80 2.27
N ILE A 555 13.47 7.41 1.88
CA ILE A 555 13.64 8.03 0.56
C ILE A 555 13.58 6.95 -0.54
N SER A 556 14.30 5.84 -0.39
CA SER A 556 14.25 4.73 -1.34
C SER A 556 12.84 4.13 -1.47
N SER A 557 12.14 3.94 -0.36
CA SER A 557 10.75 3.47 -0.35
C SER A 557 9.81 4.42 -1.12
N LEU A 558 9.96 5.73 -0.94
CA LEU A 558 9.20 6.75 -1.68
C LEU A 558 9.58 6.79 -3.17
N GLN A 559 10.85 6.63 -3.52
CA GLN A 559 11.29 6.54 -4.92
C GLN A 559 10.67 5.32 -5.62
N ASN A 560 10.72 4.14 -4.99
CA ASN A 560 10.08 2.92 -5.51
C ASN A 560 8.56 3.11 -5.71
N GLN A 561 7.88 3.83 -4.81
CA GLN A 561 6.46 4.17 -4.96
C GLN A 561 6.21 5.15 -6.13
N ILE A 562 7.06 6.17 -6.30
CA ILE A 562 6.99 7.12 -7.42
C ILE A 562 7.20 6.41 -8.76
N GLU A 563 8.19 5.52 -8.87
CA GLU A 563 8.44 4.72 -10.08
C GLU A 563 7.26 3.79 -10.42
N ALA A 564 6.67 3.14 -9.40
CA ALA A 564 5.47 2.32 -9.57
C ALA A 564 4.26 3.16 -10.04
N GLN A 565 4.08 4.37 -9.50
CA GLN A 565 3.03 5.30 -9.94
C GLN A 565 3.27 5.81 -11.36
N GLN A 566 4.52 6.15 -11.74
CA GLN A 566 4.88 6.54 -13.10
C GLN A 566 4.60 5.43 -14.12
N LEU A 567 4.93 4.17 -13.78
CA LEU A 567 4.59 3.00 -14.62
C LEU A 567 3.07 2.80 -14.75
N MET A 568 2.30 3.10 -13.70
CA MET A 568 0.83 3.06 -13.75
C MET A 568 0.25 4.19 -14.61
N ILE A 569 0.78 5.41 -14.50
CA ILE A 569 0.40 6.56 -15.34
C ILE A 569 0.67 6.25 -16.82
N SER A 570 1.87 5.77 -17.16
CA SER A 570 2.23 5.41 -18.54
C SER A 570 1.27 4.36 -19.13
N LYS A 571 0.89 3.33 -18.37
CA LYS A 571 -0.12 2.35 -18.78
C LYS A 571 -1.51 2.98 -18.98
N LEU A 572 -1.90 3.91 -18.12
CA LEU A 572 -3.17 4.64 -18.27
C LEU A 572 -3.16 5.50 -19.54
N GLU A 573 -2.08 6.22 -19.82
CA GLU A 573 -1.89 7.00 -21.06
C GLU A 573 -1.95 6.12 -22.32
N GLU A 574 -1.33 4.93 -22.31
CA GLU A 574 -1.44 3.96 -23.40
C GLU A 574 -2.89 3.48 -23.60
N THR A 575 -3.60 3.15 -22.52
CA THR A 575 -5.02 2.75 -22.63
C THR A 575 -5.91 3.89 -23.10
N GLU A 576 -5.68 5.12 -22.67
CA GLU A 576 -6.43 6.29 -23.12
C GLU A 576 -6.18 6.57 -24.61
N LYS A 577 -4.93 6.48 -25.07
CA LYS A 577 -4.55 6.58 -26.48
C LYS A 577 -5.23 5.50 -27.33
N LEU A 578 -5.29 4.26 -26.86
CA LEU A 578 -5.99 3.16 -27.53
C LEU A 578 -7.52 3.38 -27.57
N LEU A 579 -8.10 3.92 -26.50
CA LEU A 579 -9.53 4.26 -26.44
C LEU A 579 -9.88 5.44 -27.37
N ARG A 580 -9.04 6.47 -27.43
CA ARG A 580 -9.17 7.58 -28.40
C ARG A 580 -9.14 7.08 -29.84
N GLN A 581 -8.22 6.16 -30.17
CA GLN A 581 -8.16 5.51 -31.48
C GLN A 581 -9.43 4.69 -31.79
N LYS A 582 -9.94 3.91 -30.82
CA LYS A 582 -11.18 3.14 -30.96
C LYS A 582 -12.40 4.04 -31.19
N ASN A 583 -12.53 5.14 -30.44
CA ASN A 583 -13.61 6.12 -30.66
C ASN A 583 -13.54 6.74 -32.06
N SER A 584 -12.37 7.20 -32.50
CA SER A 584 -12.19 7.77 -33.84
C SER A 584 -12.56 6.78 -34.96
N HIS A 585 -12.27 5.48 -34.77
CA HIS A 585 -12.68 4.42 -35.69
C HIS A 585 -14.20 4.18 -35.67
N LEU A 586 -14.82 4.12 -34.49
CA LEU A 586 -16.28 3.96 -34.34
C LEU A 586 -17.06 5.15 -34.91
N GLU A 587 -16.59 6.38 -34.73
CA GLU A 587 -17.15 7.56 -35.40
C GLU A 587 -17.04 7.46 -36.93
N HIS A 588 -15.95 6.89 -37.46
CA HIS A 588 -15.80 6.69 -38.89
C HIS A 588 -16.78 5.64 -39.41
N GLN A 589 -16.96 4.53 -38.70
CA GLN A 589 -18.00 3.54 -39.01
C GLN A 589 -19.40 4.14 -38.96
N LEU A 590 -19.72 4.94 -37.95
CA LEU A 590 -21.00 5.66 -37.84
C LEU A 590 -21.25 6.56 -39.06
N ARG A 591 -20.29 7.41 -39.43
CA ARG A 591 -20.40 8.29 -40.62
C ARG A 591 -20.63 7.50 -41.91
N LEU A 592 -20.03 6.32 -42.08
CA LEU A 592 -20.27 5.45 -43.23
C LEU A 592 -21.68 4.82 -43.21
N ILE A 593 -22.16 4.39 -42.04
CA ILE A 593 -23.51 3.83 -41.86
C ILE A 593 -24.58 4.90 -42.10
N GLU A 594 -24.37 6.13 -41.64
CA GLU A 594 -25.24 7.28 -41.90
C GLU A 594 -25.33 7.60 -43.40
N GLN A 595 -24.18 7.69 -44.09
CA GLN A 595 -24.13 7.91 -45.54
C GLN A 595 -24.83 6.80 -46.33
N ALA A 596 -24.66 5.54 -45.93
CA ALA A 596 -25.36 4.41 -46.54
C ALA A 596 -26.87 4.50 -46.30
N ASN A 597 -27.30 4.77 -45.06
CA ASN A 597 -28.70 4.93 -44.70
C ASN A 597 -29.36 6.07 -45.50
N ASP A 598 -28.71 7.22 -45.64
CA ASP A 598 -29.22 8.35 -46.44
C ASP A 598 -29.21 8.08 -47.95
N MET A 599 -28.34 7.20 -48.46
CA MET A 599 -28.46 6.66 -49.81
C MET A 599 -29.68 5.74 -49.94
N HIS A 600 -29.91 4.84 -48.98
CA HIS A 600 -31.06 3.93 -48.99
C HIS A 600 -32.39 4.68 -48.88
N LYS A 601 -32.49 5.73 -48.05
CA LYS A 601 -33.66 6.63 -47.99
C LYS A 601 -33.96 7.26 -49.35
N ARG A 602 -32.95 7.81 -50.04
CA ARG A 602 -33.12 8.40 -51.39
C ARG A 602 -33.62 7.36 -52.40
N LYS A 603 -32.98 6.19 -52.47
CA LYS A 603 -33.42 5.09 -53.33
C LYS A 603 -34.84 4.60 -53.02
N ALA A 604 -35.25 4.59 -51.75
CA ALA A 604 -36.62 4.25 -51.36
C ALA A 604 -37.65 5.30 -51.81
N ILE A 605 -37.31 6.59 -51.75
CA ILE A 605 -38.16 7.69 -52.27
C ILE A 605 -38.26 7.58 -53.80
N GLU A 606 -37.15 7.40 -54.51
CA GLU A 606 -37.10 7.21 -55.97
C GLU A 606 -37.94 5.98 -56.42
N CYS A 607 -37.84 4.87 -55.70
CA CYS A 607 -38.63 3.66 -55.95
C CYS A 607 -40.13 3.86 -55.65
N SER A 608 -40.47 4.59 -54.57
CA SER A 608 -41.86 4.95 -54.25
C SER A 608 -42.47 5.85 -55.33
N GLN A 609 -41.72 6.84 -55.82
CA GLN A 609 -42.21 7.79 -56.83
C GLN A 609 -42.37 7.12 -58.20
N THR A 610 -41.40 6.33 -58.65
CA THR A 610 -41.56 5.52 -59.88
C THR A 610 -42.70 4.49 -59.77
N SER A 611 -42.95 3.91 -58.58
CA SER A 611 -44.13 3.07 -58.35
C SER A 611 -45.45 3.85 -58.49
N ALA A 612 -45.49 5.11 -58.06
CA ALA A 612 -46.65 5.99 -58.25
C ALA A 612 -46.85 6.37 -59.73
N ASP A 613 -45.77 6.70 -60.45
CA ASP A 613 -45.82 7.00 -61.89
C ASP A 613 -46.34 5.81 -62.71
N TYR A 614 -45.88 4.58 -62.40
CA TYR A 614 -46.39 3.37 -63.05
C TYR A 614 -47.87 3.07 -62.71
N LYS A 615 -48.34 3.38 -61.49
CA LYS A 615 -49.76 3.29 -61.14
C LYS A 615 -50.61 4.28 -61.93
N ALA A 616 -50.18 5.53 -62.05
CA ALA A 616 -50.88 6.54 -62.85
C ALA A 616 -50.92 6.17 -64.35
N GLN A 617 -49.85 5.56 -64.88
CA GLN A 617 -49.85 4.99 -66.24
C GLN A 617 -50.82 3.81 -66.37
N LEU A 618 -50.85 2.89 -65.40
CA LEU A 618 -51.76 1.75 -65.38
C LEU A 618 -53.23 2.21 -65.34
N GLU A 619 -53.57 3.16 -64.47
CA GLU A 619 -54.91 3.73 -64.36
C GLU A 619 -55.35 4.40 -65.67
N LYS A 620 -54.44 5.14 -66.34
CA LYS A 620 -54.68 5.75 -67.65
C LYS A 620 -54.87 4.72 -68.77
N CYS A 621 -54.10 3.63 -68.78
CA CYS A 621 -54.32 2.55 -69.73
C CYS A 621 -55.63 1.81 -69.46
N ASN A 622 -56.02 1.66 -68.19
CA ASN A 622 -57.25 0.99 -67.79
C ASN A 622 -58.51 1.83 -68.07
N SER A 623 -58.45 3.16 -67.96
CA SER A 623 -59.53 4.05 -68.43
C SER A 623 -59.66 4.01 -69.96
N GLN A 624 -58.55 4.10 -70.70
CA GLN A 624 -58.55 3.93 -72.16
C GLN A 624 -59.10 2.56 -72.61
N LEU A 625 -58.83 1.50 -71.85
CA LEU A 625 -59.41 0.17 -72.09
C LEU A 625 -60.92 0.18 -71.88
N ASN A 626 -61.41 0.79 -70.80
CA ASN A 626 -62.85 0.91 -70.52
C ASN A 626 -63.57 1.76 -71.57
N ASP A 627 -62.99 2.90 -71.98
CA ASP A 627 -63.54 3.77 -73.04
C ASP A 627 -63.65 2.99 -74.38
N ALA A 628 -62.60 2.24 -74.74
CA ALA A 628 -62.60 1.39 -75.93
C ALA A 628 -63.62 0.25 -75.83
N GLN A 629 -63.71 -0.41 -74.68
CA GLN A 629 -64.68 -1.48 -74.42
C GLN A 629 -66.13 -0.95 -74.53
N GLN A 630 -66.41 0.22 -73.95
CA GLN A 630 -67.71 0.87 -74.02
C GLN A 630 -68.04 1.29 -75.46
N ALA A 631 -67.08 1.87 -76.18
CA ALA A 631 -67.23 2.23 -77.60
C ALA A 631 -67.49 0.99 -78.49
N VAL A 632 -66.86 -0.15 -78.20
CA VAL A 632 -67.15 -1.43 -78.87
C VAL A 632 -68.58 -1.87 -78.57
N THR A 633 -69.01 -1.96 -77.31
CA THR A 633 -70.39 -2.37 -76.97
C THR A 633 -71.46 -1.47 -77.60
N THR A 634 -71.23 -0.15 -77.66
CA THR A 634 -72.13 0.81 -78.29
C THR A 634 -72.18 0.63 -79.81
N LYS A 635 -71.04 0.33 -80.46
CA LYS A 635 -71.02 0.03 -81.90
C LYS A 635 -71.67 -1.31 -82.22
N THR A 636 -71.49 -2.33 -81.39
CA THR A 636 -72.14 -3.64 -81.56
C THR A 636 -73.66 -3.52 -81.46
N SER A 637 -74.19 -2.85 -80.44
CA SER A 637 -75.65 -2.67 -80.30
C SER A 637 -76.24 -1.80 -81.43
N GLN A 638 -75.52 -0.77 -81.88
CA GLN A 638 -75.91 0.00 -83.08
C GLN A 638 -75.92 -0.88 -84.35
N GLN A 639 -74.92 -1.75 -84.53
CA GLN A 639 -74.84 -2.69 -85.65
C GLN A 639 -75.97 -3.74 -85.63
N GLU A 640 -76.43 -4.17 -84.45
CA GLU A 640 -77.60 -5.04 -84.30
C GLU A 640 -78.90 -4.31 -84.72
N VAL A 641 -79.09 -3.06 -84.29
CA VAL A 641 -80.22 -2.21 -84.68
C VAL A 641 -80.24 -1.97 -86.19
N ASP A 642 -79.09 -1.63 -86.78
CA ASP A 642 -78.99 -1.42 -88.22
C ASP A 642 -79.14 -2.72 -89.01
N SER A 643 -78.66 -3.86 -88.51
CA SER A 643 -78.92 -5.19 -89.10
C SER A 643 -80.42 -5.52 -89.12
N PHE A 644 -81.16 -5.22 -88.05
CA PHE A 644 -82.61 -5.40 -87.99
C PHE A 644 -83.34 -4.45 -88.96
N LYS A 645 -82.89 -3.21 -89.07
CA LYS A 645 -83.41 -2.21 -90.00
C LYS A 645 -83.17 -2.61 -91.47
N ILE A 646 -82.00 -3.13 -91.80
CA ILE A 646 -81.68 -3.68 -93.12
C ILE A 646 -82.64 -4.84 -93.46
N LYS A 647 -82.82 -5.81 -92.55
CA LYS A 647 -83.73 -6.95 -92.78
C LYS A 647 -85.16 -6.50 -93.10
N ARG A 648 -85.71 -5.53 -92.35
CA ARG A 648 -87.03 -4.96 -92.66
C ARG A 648 -87.08 -4.26 -94.03
N LEU A 649 -86.05 -3.51 -94.41
CA LEU A 649 -85.97 -2.89 -95.73
C LEU A 649 -85.83 -3.92 -96.86
N GLU A 650 -85.20 -5.07 -96.61
CA GLU A 650 -85.14 -6.19 -97.55
C GLU A 650 -86.48 -6.92 -97.71
N GLU A 651 -87.23 -7.10 -96.62
CA GLU A 651 -88.62 -7.60 -96.64
C GLU A 651 -89.53 -6.65 -97.43
N GLU A 652 -89.49 -5.35 -97.16
CA GLU A 652 -90.26 -4.32 -97.87
C GLU A 652 -89.90 -4.28 -99.37
N LYS A 653 -88.61 -4.33 -99.70
CA LYS A 653 -88.08 -4.46 -101.08
C LYS A 653 -88.55 -5.74 -101.78
N SER A 654 -88.65 -6.86 -101.06
CA SER A 654 -89.19 -8.13 -101.57
C SER A 654 -90.69 -8.02 -101.86
N ILE A 655 -91.47 -7.38 -100.99
CA ILE A 655 -92.90 -7.11 -101.18
C ILE A 655 -93.13 -6.17 -102.37
N LEU A 656 -92.35 -5.09 -102.49
CA LEU A 656 -92.47 -4.13 -103.59
C LEU A 656 -92.12 -4.77 -104.95
N ARG A 657 -91.05 -5.59 -105.03
CA ARG A 657 -90.74 -6.40 -106.22
C ARG A 657 -91.90 -7.31 -106.61
N LYS A 658 -92.52 -8.00 -105.65
CA LYS A 658 -93.70 -8.88 -105.90
C LYS A 658 -94.95 -8.11 -106.33
N LYS A 659 -95.07 -6.81 -106.01
CA LYS A 659 -96.14 -5.94 -106.55
C LYS A 659 -95.83 -5.51 -107.99
N LEU A 660 -94.61 -5.06 -108.26
CA LEU A 660 -94.17 -4.61 -109.59
C LEU A 660 -94.29 -5.72 -110.65
N GLU A 661 -93.92 -6.96 -110.30
CA GLU A 661 -94.02 -8.10 -111.22
C GLU A 661 -95.46 -8.65 -111.36
N ARG A 662 -96.45 -8.08 -110.66
CA ARG A 662 -97.88 -8.27 -110.95
C ARG A 662 -98.38 -7.22 -111.94
N THR A 663 -98.08 -5.94 -111.72
CA THR A 663 -98.51 -4.86 -112.65
C THR A 663 -97.94 -5.07 -114.06
N LYS A 664 -96.65 -5.43 -114.19
CA LYS A 664 -96.04 -5.77 -115.49
C LYS A 664 -96.65 -6.97 -116.22
N LYS A 665 -97.42 -7.82 -115.53
CA LYS A 665 -98.18 -8.91 -116.18
C LYS A 665 -99.52 -8.41 -116.72
N MET A 666 -100.16 -7.47 -116.04
CA MET A 666 -101.40 -6.84 -116.49
C MET A 666 -101.14 -5.92 -117.70
N GLU A 667 -100.02 -5.19 -117.70
CA GLU A 667 -99.57 -4.34 -118.82
C GLU A 667 -99.25 -5.13 -120.12
N LYS A 668 -99.24 -6.47 -120.10
CA LYS A 668 -98.89 -7.33 -121.24
C LYS A 668 -100.09 -8.00 -121.94
N MET A 669 -101.32 -7.67 -121.57
CA MET A 669 -102.52 -8.11 -122.28
C MET A 669 -103.07 -6.94 -123.10
N GLU A 670 -102.81 -6.95 -124.41
CA GLU A 670 -103.12 -5.83 -125.31
C GLU A 670 -104.59 -5.81 -125.79
N ASN A 671 -105.34 -6.88 -125.54
CA ASN A 671 -106.73 -7.04 -125.96
C ASN A 671 -107.69 -6.95 -124.76
N TRP A 672 -108.49 -5.88 -124.67
CA TRP A 672 -109.40 -5.64 -123.55
C TRP A 672 -110.49 -6.71 -123.41
N ASP A 673 -110.93 -7.33 -124.52
CA ASP A 673 -111.86 -8.46 -124.45
C ASP A 673 -111.19 -9.72 -123.89
N GLU A 674 -109.88 -9.92 -124.06
CA GLU A 674 -109.15 -11.01 -123.39
C GLU A 674 -108.96 -10.74 -121.90
N VAL A 675 -108.61 -9.50 -121.51
CA VAL A 675 -108.53 -9.10 -120.09
C VAL A 675 -109.88 -9.34 -119.41
N LEU A 676 -110.98 -8.89 -120.04
CA LEU A 676 -112.32 -9.03 -119.48
C LEU A 676 -112.79 -10.50 -119.47
N ASN A 677 -112.51 -11.28 -120.53
CA ASN A 677 -112.85 -12.72 -120.52
C ASN A 677 -112.00 -13.52 -119.53
N GLU A 678 -110.74 -13.16 -119.31
CA GLU A 678 -109.86 -13.78 -118.33
C GLU A 678 -110.29 -13.42 -116.90
N GLU A 679 -110.63 -12.16 -116.62
CA GLU A 679 -111.19 -11.76 -115.32
C GLU A 679 -112.56 -12.43 -115.07
N ILE A 680 -113.42 -12.50 -116.09
CA ILE A 680 -114.66 -13.28 -116.05
C ILE A 680 -114.37 -14.78 -115.83
N ARG A 681 -113.28 -15.33 -116.36
CA ARG A 681 -112.86 -16.73 -116.15
C ARG A 681 -112.37 -16.95 -114.72
N GLU A 682 -111.51 -16.08 -114.19
CA GLU A 682 -111.05 -16.14 -112.81
C GLU A 682 -112.21 -16.00 -111.81
N LEU A 683 -113.14 -15.06 -112.04
CA LEU A 683 -114.35 -14.91 -111.23
C LEU A 683 -115.27 -16.14 -111.32
N LYS A 684 -115.41 -16.75 -112.52
CA LYS A 684 -116.13 -18.03 -112.69
C LYS A 684 -115.44 -19.18 -111.93
N ASP A 685 -114.11 -19.29 -111.99
CA ASP A 685 -113.34 -20.31 -111.26
C ASP A 685 -113.43 -20.10 -109.74
N ILE A 686 -113.34 -18.86 -109.27
CA ILE A 686 -113.53 -18.48 -107.85
C ILE A 686 -114.94 -18.84 -107.37
N LEU A 687 -115.97 -18.73 -108.21
CA LEU A 687 -117.35 -19.12 -107.86
C LEU A 687 -117.67 -20.61 -108.08
N THR A 688 -116.78 -21.37 -108.71
CA THR A 688 -117.01 -22.79 -109.04
C THR A 688 -116.49 -23.74 -107.96
N CYS A 689 -117.17 -24.86 -107.75
CA CYS A 689 -116.85 -25.84 -106.71
C CYS A 689 -115.49 -26.54 -106.99
N PRO A 690 -114.48 -26.41 -106.10
CA PRO A 690 -113.16 -27.02 -106.34
C PRO A 690 -113.16 -28.55 -106.41
N SER A 691 -114.23 -29.22 -105.94
CA SER A 691 -114.35 -30.68 -105.93
C SER A 691 -115.07 -31.27 -107.16
N CYS A 692 -115.60 -30.45 -108.07
CA CYS A 692 -116.10 -30.93 -109.37
C CYS A 692 -115.80 -30.05 -110.57
N LYS A 693 -115.36 -28.79 -110.38
CA LYS A 693 -115.07 -27.81 -111.44
C LYS A 693 -116.21 -27.53 -112.44
N VAL A 694 -117.46 -27.87 -112.08
CA VAL A 694 -118.64 -27.71 -112.96
C VAL A 694 -119.76 -26.91 -112.28
N ARG A 695 -120.16 -27.29 -111.07
CA ARG A 695 -121.24 -26.61 -110.33
C ARG A 695 -120.69 -25.42 -109.56
N ARG A 696 -121.47 -24.34 -109.47
CA ARG A 696 -121.19 -23.21 -108.57
C ARG A 696 -121.14 -23.67 -107.11
N LYS A 697 -120.43 -22.89 -106.29
CA LYS A 697 -120.41 -23.00 -104.84
C LYS A 697 -121.80 -22.71 -104.27
N ASP A 698 -122.31 -23.59 -103.41
CA ASP A 698 -123.59 -23.43 -102.70
C ASP A 698 -123.64 -24.19 -101.35
N ALA A 699 -122.48 -24.64 -100.85
CA ALA A 699 -122.32 -25.36 -99.58
C ALA A 699 -121.06 -24.95 -98.82
N VAL A 700 -121.19 -24.61 -97.53
CA VAL A 700 -120.05 -24.34 -96.63
C VAL A 700 -119.87 -25.45 -95.60
N LEU A 701 -118.62 -25.85 -95.34
CA LEU A 701 -118.25 -26.65 -94.18
C LEU A 701 -118.02 -25.74 -92.96
N THR A 702 -118.87 -25.85 -91.94
CA THR A 702 -118.83 -24.98 -90.75
C THR A 702 -117.52 -25.15 -89.95
N LYS A 703 -116.92 -26.34 -89.95
CA LYS A 703 -115.69 -26.65 -89.21
C LYS A 703 -114.40 -26.08 -89.80
N CYS A 704 -114.41 -25.61 -91.05
CA CYS A 704 -113.20 -25.09 -91.70
C CYS A 704 -113.46 -23.98 -92.74
N PHE A 705 -114.71 -23.47 -92.78
CA PHE A 705 -115.21 -22.42 -93.67
C PHE A 705 -114.90 -22.60 -95.17
N HIS A 706 -114.58 -23.84 -95.59
CA HIS A 706 -114.32 -24.17 -96.97
C HIS A 706 -115.60 -24.44 -97.75
N VAL A 707 -115.68 -23.86 -98.95
CA VAL A 707 -116.90 -23.78 -99.76
C VAL A 707 -116.83 -24.66 -101.01
N PHE A 708 -117.87 -25.45 -101.22
CA PHE A 708 -118.06 -26.42 -102.30
C PHE A 708 -119.50 -26.34 -102.84
N CYS A 709 -119.94 -27.31 -103.65
CA CYS A 709 -121.34 -27.48 -103.98
C CYS A 709 -122.00 -28.57 -103.12
N MET A 710 -123.29 -28.44 -102.86
CA MET A 710 -124.09 -29.31 -102.00
C MET A 710 -124.09 -30.76 -102.46
N GLU A 711 -124.06 -31.01 -103.77
CA GLU A 711 -123.97 -32.37 -104.30
C GLU A 711 -122.62 -33.01 -103.97
N CYS A 712 -121.49 -32.32 -104.19
CA CYS A 712 -120.17 -32.83 -103.78
C CYS A 712 -120.07 -33.06 -102.26
N MET A 713 -120.77 -32.26 -101.45
CA MET A 713 -120.81 -32.45 -100.00
C MET A 713 -121.70 -33.63 -99.57
N LYS A 714 -122.91 -33.75 -100.14
CA LYS A 714 -123.81 -34.90 -99.93
C LYS A 714 -123.15 -36.20 -100.36
N THR A 715 -122.67 -36.29 -101.60
CA THR A 715 -122.03 -37.50 -102.13
C THR A 715 -120.82 -37.93 -101.30
N ARG A 716 -120.00 -36.99 -100.79
CA ARG A 716 -118.89 -37.33 -99.86
C ARG A 716 -119.37 -37.79 -98.49
N TYR A 717 -120.49 -37.28 -97.99
CA TYR A 717 -121.07 -37.71 -96.72
C TYR A 717 -121.69 -39.12 -96.81
N GLU A 718 -122.41 -39.38 -97.90
CA GLU A 718 -123.11 -40.63 -98.25
C GLU A 718 -122.11 -41.76 -98.55
N THR A 719 -121.11 -41.52 -99.42
CA THR A 719 -120.01 -42.47 -99.72
C THR A 719 -119.00 -42.66 -98.57
N ARG A 720 -119.32 -42.18 -97.37
CA ARG A 720 -118.50 -42.20 -96.14
C ARG A 720 -117.12 -41.50 -96.26
N ARG A 721 -116.80 -40.83 -97.37
CA ARG A 721 -115.56 -40.03 -97.60
C ARG A 721 -115.63 -38.66 -96.91
N ARG A 722 -115.91 -38.67 -95.60
CA ARG A 722 -116.26 -37.56 -94.70
C ARG A 722 -115.09 -36.64 -94.29
N LYS A 723 -114.24 -36.26 -95.26
CA LYS A 723 -113.13 -35.31 -95.09
C LYS A 723 -113.18 -34.18 -96.11
N CYS A 724 -112.89 -32.96 -95.64
CA CYS A 724 -112.90 -31.74 -96.43
C CYS A 724 -111.97 -31.85 -97.66
N PRO A 725 -112.46 -31.57 -98.89
CA PRO A 725 -111.63 -31.65 -100.10
C PRO A 725 -110.38 -30.75 -100.10
N LYS A 726 -110.35 -29.67 -99.31
CA LYS A 726 -109.25 -28.66 -99.32
C LYS A 726 -108.28 -28.73 -98.14
N CYS A 727 -108.72 -29.19 -96.96
CA CYS A 727 -107.87 -29.26 -95.76
C CYS A 727 -107.95 -30.59 -95.00
N ASN A 728 -108.60 -31.62 -95.56
CA ASN A 728 -108.73 -32.97 -95.00
C ASN A 728 -109.44 -33.08 -93.62
N ALA A 729 -109.90 -31.97 -93.03
CA ALA A 729 -110.64 -31.94 -91.77
C ALA A 729 -111.93 -32.77 -91.85
N ALA A 730 -112.23 -33.54 -90.80
CA ALA A 730 -113.37 -34.45 -90.75
C ALA A 730 -114.70 -33.71 -90.48
N PHE A 731 -115.80 -34.18 -91.09
CA PHE A 731 -117.13 -33.56 -90.98
C PHE A 731 -118.28 -34.58 -90.90
N GLY A 732 -119.29 -34.29 -90.10
CA GLY A 732 -120.52 -35.07 -89.92
C GLY A 732 -121.74 -34.43 -90.58
N ALA A 733 -122.94 -34.97 -90.28
CA ALA A 733 -124.20 -34.56 -90.89
C ALA A 733 -124.51 -33.06 -90.76
N ASN A 734 -124.23 -32.49 -89.58
CA ASN A 734 -124.60 -31.12 -89.24
C ASN A 734 -123.52 -30.08 -89.62
N ASP A 735 -122.36 -30.55 -90.13
CA ASP A 735 -121.16 -29.74 -90.38
C ASP A 735 -121.09 -29.15 -91.79
N TYR A 736 -122.01 -29.51 -92.70
CA TYR A 736 -122.14 -28.88 -94.01
C TYR A 736 -123.53 -28.26 -94.15
N ARG A 737 -123.58 -27.00 -94.59
CA ARG A 737 -124.83 -26.24 -94.74
C ARG A 737 -124.91 -25.63 -96.12
N ARG A 738 -126.12 -25.64 -96.70
CA ARG A 738 -126.42 -24.87 -97.92
C ARG A 738 -126.24 -23.39 -97.62
N MET A 739 -125.55 -22.69 -98.51
CA MET A 739 -125.43 -21.24 -98.49
C MET A 739 -126.07 -20.67 -99.76
N TYR A 740 -126.67 -19.50 -99.63
CA TYR A 740 -127.32 -18.78 -100.71
C TYR A 740 -126.51 -17.51 -100.96
N PHE A 741 -126.23 -17.22 -102.23
CA PHE A 741 -125.76 -15.91 -102.64
C PHE A 741 -126.99 -15.04 -102.95
N THR A 742 -127.03 -13.87 -102.35
CA THR A 742 -127.95 -12.77 -102.65
C THR A 742 -127.21 -11.72 -103.44
#